data_AF-A0A1Y0D2L3-F1
#
_entry.id   AF-A0A1Y0D2L3-F1
#
_cell.length_a   1.000
_cell.length_b   1.000
_cell.length_c   1.000
_cell.angle_alpha   90.00
_cell.angle_beta   90.00
_cell.angle_gamma   90.00
#
_symmetry.space_group_name_H-M   'P 1'
#
loop_
_entity.id
_entity.type
_entity.pdbx_description
1 polymer ?
#
loop_
_entity_poly.entity_id
_entity_poly.type
_entity_poly.pdbx_seq_one_letter_code
_entity_poly.pdbx_strand_id
1 'polypeptide(L)'
;MKYLTKIDLTNKNNSHTLAYNLVSKASAGNSLRILEVGCSSGYLGAALKEAGHHVFGVEPNHKAAQAAAEVLDNIFEGFVEDFFIAFPSLKFDVVIYGDVLEHLTDPGSILDLTRNHLTPTGVIIASVPNVAHLCVRAMLLEGRWDYTDLGIMDRTHLRFFTKKTLIELFTNSAYKVTDIKSTILSPENFEEMFDVGIDNEIISILQSFINNSNSLDFQYVCIVTPVETSAEAKLLNDKLFSEQDEKDQVREISNNMQLFEKKIIEQEIEIESLRTLDKMFRESISWRITAPLRFTKFFLKKQINKLRNIIKSIYHFVQSEGGVIAIARKSKNLYKRDGVKGLIRNAHLFSLRMSSGTFERNDYAKWVRCYDTIDNNKRNKIRAAINQMQNPPLISVIMPTYNVKPQLLTEAIESIRKQLYPHWDLCIADDASTDPAIRPLLENLSRNDDRIKILFREKNGHISAASNSALELVTADWVALMDHDDMLPEHALYHVAQTILNHPGVGVIYSDEDKIDEHGNRFSPHFKSDWNPDLFFSQNYVSHLGVYKKSILDKIGGFRVGVEGSQDQDLLLRCLPYLKDEQIIHIPHVLYHWRMVEGSTALSSGEKNYTTEAGIKSLRDYFESQNKKVTVSQAAVPNTYHVSYEISEAEPLVSLLIPTRDHLHLIETCVRSILDKSLYRNFEILILDNGSVEEDTIKFFETIQDEYSYVRVLQYNHPFNYSAINNFGVEHAKGSIIGLVNNDIEVISPDWLNNMISHVVRPEIGCVGAKLYYTDGTLQHGGVILGVGGVANHSHKNYPYGHPGYFARLACIQNLSAVTAACLLIRRDIFEEVRGFDEINLKVAFNDIDFCLKVQELGYRNLWTPYAELYHHESVSRGAEDTPEKIKRFQQEVRFMENKWGSVLMQDPYYSPNLTLQHEDFSLAWPPRQQDLT
;
A
#
# COMPACT_ATOMS: atom_id res chain seq x y z
N MET A 1 34.51 -16.83 49.59
CA MET A 1 35.41 -16.63 48.44
C MET A 1 34.90 -15.52 47.51
N LYS A 2 34.30 -14.43 48.04
CA LYS A 2 33.64 -13.37 47.25
C LYS A 2 34.36 -12.00 47.29
N TYR A 3 35.53 -11.89 47.95
CA TYR A 3 36.10 -10.58 48.33
C TYR A 3 37.64 -10.45 48.20
N LEU A 4 38.31 -11.28 47.41
CA LEU A 4 39.74 -11.12 47.11
C LEU A 4 39.99 -11.42 45.63
N THR A 5 39.77 -10.43 44.78
CA THR A 5 40.09 -10.50 43.36
C THR A 5 40.74 -9.19 42.96
N LYS A 6 41.98 -9.28 42.46
CA LYS A 6 42.65 -8.15 41.82
C LYS A 6 41.91 -7.86 40.50
N ILE A 7 41.57 -6.61 40.25
CA ILE A 7 40.91 -6.22 39.00
C ILE A 7 41.83 -6.52 37.81
N ASP A 8 41.29 -7.21 36.80
CA ASP A 8 41.97 -7.43 35.53
C ASP A 8 41.62 -6.31 34.55
N LEU A 9 42.44 -5.25 34.56
CA LEU A 9 42.30 -4.11 33.65
C LEU A 9 42.58 -4.47 32.18
N THR A 10 43.08 -5.68 31.88
CA THR A 10 43.24 -6.13 30.50
C THR A 10 41.93 -6.60 29.87
N ASN A 11 40.96 -7.00 30.71
CA ASN A 11 39.62 -7.33 30.25
C ASN A 11 38.83 -6.05 29.93
N LYS A 12 38.79 -5.70 28.64
CA LYS A 12 38.09 -4.52 28.13
C LYS A 12 36.56 -4.64 28.21
N ASN A 13 36.02 -5.84 28.39
CA ASN A 13 34.59 -6.12 28.49
C ASN A 13 34.16 -6.32 29.95
N ASN A 14 34.64 -5.44 30.84
CA ASN A 14 34.33 -5.44 32.26
C ASN A 14 33.94 -4.02 32.71
N SER A 15 32.88 -3.91 33.51
CA SER A 15 32.33 -2.63 33.96
C SER A 15 33.32 -1.82 34.78
N HIS A 16 34.10 -2.47 35.67
CA HIS A 16 35.12 -1.82 36.47
C HIS A 16 36.29 -1.31 35.60
N THR A 17 36.69 -2.06 34.57
CA THR A 17 37.71 -1.60 33.60
C THR A 17 37.21 -0.39 32.81
N LEU A 18 35.93 -0.37 32.41
CA LEU A 18 35.33 0.78 31.73
C LEU A 18 35.26 2.00 32.66
N ALA A 19 34.85 1.82 33.92
CA ALA A 19 34.82 2.87 34.92
C ALA A 19 36.22 3.44 35.18
N TYR A 20 37.23 2.59 35.37
CA TYR A 20 38.64 2.98 35.52
C TYR A 20 39.12 3.85 34.34
N ASN A 21 38.80 3.45 33.11
CA ASN A 21 39.17 4.22 31.92
C ASN A 21 38.45 5.57 31.83
N LEU A 22 37.19 5.65 32.28
CA LEU A 22 36.45 6.92 32.33
C LEU A 22 37.03 7.86 33.40
N VAL A 23 37.42 7.34 34.56
CA VAL A 23 38.17 8.13 35.56
C VAL A 23 39.49 8.64 34.99
N SER A 24 40.26 7.75 34.34
CA SER A 24 41.53 8.11 33.72
C SER A 24 41.38 9.20 32.65
N LYS A 25 40.26 9.20 31.92
CA LYS A 25 39.92 10.24 30.95
C LYS A 25 39.51 11.54 31.63
N ALA A 26 38.74 11.46 32.72
CA ALA A 26 38.29 12.62 33.50
C ALA A 26 39.45 13.31 34.24
N SER A 27 40.48 12.56 34.64
CA SER A 27 41.63 13.09 35.38
C SER A 27 42.51 14.01 34.54
N ALA A 28 42.55 13.80 33.23
CA ALA A 28 43.45 14.49 32.30
C ALA A 28 44.92 14.52 32.80
N GLY A 29 45.34 13.50 33.56
CA GLY A 29 46.68 13.38 34.16
C GLY A 29 46.85 13.99 35.55
N ASN A 30 45.79 14.54 36.17
CA ASN A 30 45.83 15.08 37.53
C ASN A 30 45.40 14.05 38.59
N SER A 31 45.85 14.21 39.83
CA SER A 31 45.30 13.46 40.96
C SER A 31 43.89 13.95 41.28
N LEU A 32 42.93 13.03 41.40
CA LEU A 32 41.52 13.32 41.66
C LEU A 32 41.12 12.83 43.05
N ARG A 33 40.15 13.48 43.68
CA ARG A 33 39.46 12.94 44.84
C ARG A 33 38.19 12.19 44.40
N ILE A 34 38.15 10.90 44.69
CA ILE A 34 37.12 9.97 44.22
C ILE A 34 36.34 9.42 45.41
N LEU A 35 35.02 9.39 45.29
CA LEU A 35 34.15 8.63 46.20
C LEU A 35 33.63 7.39 45.45
N GLU A 36 33.94 6.20 45.95
CA GLU A 36 33.39 4.94 45.46
C GLU A 36 32.28 4.47 46.40
N VAL A 37 31.03 4.54 45.92
CA VAL A 37 29.86 4.11 46.68
C VAL A 37 29.61 2.64 46.37
N GLY A 38 29.44 1.81 47.41
CA GLY A 38 29.37 0.36 47.28
C GLY A 38 30.72 -0.25 46.91
N CYS A 39 31.81 0.21 47.53
CA CYS A 39 33.17 -0.15 47.11
C CYS A 39 33.56 -1.61 47.35
N SER A 40 32.71 -2.43 47.99
CA SER A 40 33.00 -3.83 48.32
C SER A 40 34.33 -3.95 49.07
N SER A 41 35.24 -4.84 48.67
CA SER A 41 36.59 -4.95 49.26
C SER A 41 37.58 -3.87 48.80
N GLY A 42 37.13 -2.86 48.03
CA GLY A 42 37.95 -1.74 47.58
C GLY A 42 38.86 -2.05 46.39
N TYR A 43 38.58 -3.11 45.62
CA TYR A 43 39.50 -3.57 44.56
C TYR A 43 39.61 -2.60 43.37
N LEU A 44 38.53 -1.91 42.98
CA LEU A 44 38.60 -0.85 41.95
C LEU A 44 39.28 0.39 42.53
N GLY A 45 38.89 0.84 43.73
CA GLY A 45 39.53 1.95 44.42
C GLY A 45 41.04 1.74 44.64
N ALA A 46 41.50 0.52 44.92
CA ALA A 46 42.92 0.20 45.04
C ALA A 46 43.67 0.45 43.72
N ALA A 47 43.10 0.03 42.57
CA ALA A 47 43.68 0.31 41.25
C ALA A 47 43.70 1.80 40.91
N LEU A 48 42.67 2.55 41.33
CA LEU A 48 42.62 4.01 41.17
C LEU A 48 43.65 4.73 42.06
N LYS A 49 43.93 4.21 43.26
CA LYS A 49 45.02 4.70 44.11
C LYS A 49 46.40 4.40 43.53
N GLU A 50 46.60 3.20 42.98
CA GLU A 50 47.83 2.86 42.25
C GLU A 50 48.06 3.82 41.06
N ALA A 51 46.98 4.33 40.46
CA ALA A 51 47.03 5.36 39.42
C ALA A 51 47.27 6.80 39.94
N GLY A 52 47.44 6.99 41.26
CA GLY A 52 47.77 8.27 41.88
C GLY A 52 46.58 9.11 42.33
N HIS A 53 45.38 8.54 42.45
CA HIS A 53 44.18 9.24 42.95
C HIS A 53 43.96 9.03 44.46
N HIS A 54 43.15 9.91 45.07
CA HIS A 54 42.73 9.78 46.46
C HIS A 54 41.31 9.21 46.52
N VAL A 55 41.14 8.03 47.12
CA VAL A 55 39.87 7.27 47.05
C VAL A 55 39.25 7.08 48.42
N PHE A 56 38.03 7.57 48.55
CA PHE A 56 37.11 7.36 49.67
C PHE A 56 36.12 6.27 49.30
N GLY A 57 35.84 5.35 50.20
CA GLY A 57 34.84 4.31 50.01
C GLY A 57 33.66 4.43 50.97
N VAL A 58 32.46 4.09 50.50
CA VAL A 58 31.26 3.90 51.33
C VAL A 58 30.77 2.46 51.14
N GLU A 59 30.67 1.70 52.22
CA GLU A 59 30.26 0.29 52.17
C GLU A 59 29.46 -0.09 53.42
N PRO A 60 28.17 -0.47 53.31
CA PRO A 60 27.35 -0.84 54.46
C PRO A 60 27.70 -2.23 55.02
N ASN A 61 28.35 -3.11 54.27
CA ASN A 61 28.75 -4.42 54.77
C ASN A 61 30.04 -4.34 55.59
N HIS A 62 29.95 -4.54 56.91
CA HIS A 62 31.08 -4.50 57.84
C HIS A 62 32.34 -5.26 57.37
N LYS A 63 32.18 -6.49 56.84
CA LYS A 63 33.33 -7.30 56.41
C LYS A 63 34.00 -6.76 55.14
N ALA A 64 33.20 -6.24 54.20
CA ALA A 64 33.72 -5.64 52.98
C ALA A 64 34.38 -4.28 53.29
N ALA A 65 33.76 -3.46 54.15
CA ALA A 65 34.31 -2.19 54.62
C ALA A 65 35.66 -2.36 55.33
N GLN A 66 35.81 -3.39 56.17
CA GLN A 66 37.09 -3.71 56.80
C GLN A 66 38.19 -4.05 55.78
N ALA A 67 37.87 -4.85 54.77
CA ALA A 67 38.82 -5.17 53.71
C ALA A 67 39.18 -3.94 52.87
N ALA A 68 38.20 -3.10 52.55
CA ALA A 68 38.44 -1.86 51.81
C ALA A 68 39.29 -0.86 52.62
N ALA A 69 39.20 -0.86 53.96
CA ALA A 69 39.96 0.04 54.83
C ALA A 69 41.46 -0.25 54.82
N GLU A 70 41.86 -1.47 54.45
CA GLU A 70 43.28 -1.82 54.29
C GLU A 70 43.89 -1.23 53.02
N VAL A 71 43.07 -0.87 52.02
CA VAL A 71 43.54 -0.47 50.69
C VAL A 71 43.14 0.95 50.28
N LEU A 72 42.00 1.48 50.73
CA LEU A 72 41.52 2.83 50.39
C LEU A 72 42.05 3.90 51.34
N ASP A 73 41.93 5.19 51.00
CA ASP A 73 42.44 6.28 51.86
C ASP A 73 41.53 6.54 53.05
N ASN A 74 40.22 6.40 52.85
CA ASN A 74 39.21 6.55 53.89
C ASN A 74 38.03 5.61 53.57
N ILE A 75 37.45 5.01 54.61
CA ILE A 75 36.24 4.20 54.50
C ILE A 75 35.19 4.71 55.47
N PHE A 76 33.97 4.85 54.99
CA PHE A 76 32.78 5.01 55.81
C PHE A 76 31.96 3.73 55.78
N GLU A 77 31.83 3.08 56.93
CA GLU A 77 30.96 1.93 57.09
C GLU A 77 29.51 2.40 57.32
N GLY A 78 28.67 2.28 56.30
CA GLY A 78 27.29 2.76 56.33
C GLY A 78 26.70 2.99 54.94
N PHE A 79 25.49 3.55 54.89
CA PHE A 79 24.83 3.91 53.64
C PHE A 79 25.30 5.28 53.14
N VAL A 80 25.11 5.55 51.84
CA VAL A 80 25.61 6.76 51.19
C VAL A 80 24.88 8.02 51.66
N GLU A 81 23.62 7.89 52.03
CA GLU A 81 22.79 8.90 52.69
C GLU A 81 23.48 9.41 53.97
N ASP A 82 23.87 8.48 54.84
CA ASP A 82 24.50 8.77 56.12
C ASP A 82 25.86 9.41 55.92
N PHE A 83 26.60 8.99 54.90
CA PHE A 83 27.88 9.59 54.53
C PHE A 83 27.73 11.06 54.13
N PHE A 84 26.80 11.39 53.24
CA PHE A 84 26.58 12.77 52.81
C PHE A 84 26.08 13.66 53.95
N ILE A 85 25.27 13.12 54.85
CA ILE A 85 24.82 13.82 56.06
C ILE A 85 25.98 14.05 57.04
N ALA A 86 26.86 13.06 57.23
CA ALA A 86 27.99 13.15 58.15
C ALA A 86 29.09 14.10 57.65
N PHE A 87 29.27 14.20 56.32
CA PHE A 87 30.35 14.98 55.69
C PHE A 87 29.84 16.03 54.68
N PRO A 88 28.97 16.99 55.09
CA PRO A 88 28.27 17.90 54.17
C PRO A 88 29.20 18.85 53.41
N SER A 89 30.43 19.07 53.89
CA SER A 89 31.42 19.96 53.28
C SER A 89 32.40 19.25 52.35
N LEU A 90 32.42 17.92 52.34
CA LEU A 90 33.39 17.16 51.56
C LEU A 90 32.99 17.11 50.09
N LYS A 91 33.92 17.52 49.22
CA LYS A 91 33.73 17.58 47.77
C LYS A 91 34.63 16.59 47.03
N PHE A 92 34.12 16.03 45.94
CA PHE A 92 34.75 15.02 45.11
C PHE A 92 34.78 15.43 43.63
N ASP A 93 35.84 15.05 42.94
CA ASP A 93 35.97 15.24 41.50
C ASP A 93 35.25 14.14 40.73
N VAL A 94 35.17 12.94 41.31
CA VAL A 94 34.41 11.82 40.74
C VAL A 94 33.65 11.11 41.86
N VAL A 95 32.38 10.80 41.62
CA VAL A 95 31.62 9.85 42.43
C VAL A 95 31.25 8.64 41.58
N ILE A 96 31.57 7.44 42.05
CA ILE A 96 31.34 6.18 41.35
C ILE A 96 30.19 5.43 42.02
N TYR A 97 29.17 5.07 41.23
CA TYR A 97 28.09 4.15 41.60
C TYR A 97 28.20 2.88 40.75
N GLY A 98 29.01 1.92 41.19
CA GLY A 98 29.18 0.65 40.48
C GLY A 98 28.18 -0.38 40.99
N ASP A 99 27.12 -0.64 40.22
CA ASP A 99 26.05 -1.57 40.60
C ASP A 99 25.40 -1.21 41.94
N VAL A 100 24.96 0.05 42.05
CA VAL A 100 24.35 0.62 43.29
C VAL A 100 22.99 1.23 43.04
N LEU A 101 22.79 1.94 41.93
CA LEU A 101 21.57 2.75 41.71
C LEU A 101 20.28 1.91 41.72
N GLU A 102 20.38 0.65 41.34
CA GLU A 102 19.32 -0.35 41.31
C GLU A 102 19.00 -0.94 42.70
N HIS A 103 19.90 -0.81 43.66
CA HIS A 103 19.71 -1.23 45.06
C HIS A 103 19.20 -0.10 45.95
N LEU A 104 19.28 1.17 45.51
CA LEU A 104 18.79 2.31 46.28
C LEU A 104 17.25 2.35 46.29
N THR A 105 16.66 2.82 47.38
CA THR A 105 15.21 3.04 47.51
C THR A 105 14.75 4.31 46.79
N ASP A 106 15.61 5.33 46.68
CA ASP A 106 15.39 6.53 45.87
C ASP A 106 16.72 7.05 45.27
N PRO A 107 17.19 6.48 44.14
CA PRO A 107 18.41 6.91 43.49
C PRO A 107 18.33 8.34 42.96
N GLY A 108 17.13 8.89 42.68
CA GLY A 108 16.98 10.26 42.21
C GLY A 108 17.35 11.26 43.29
N SER A 109 16.81 11.07 44.50
CA SER A 109 17.16 11.87 45.68
C SER A 109 18.65 11.76 46.04
N ILE A 110 19.25 10.58 45.87
CA ILE A 110 20.70 10.41 46.09
C ILE A 110 21.51 11.17 45.07
N LEU A 111 21.16 11.09 43.78
CA LEU A 111 21.83 11.88 42.74
C LEU A 111 21.71 13.39 42.98
N ASP A 112 20.57 13.86 43.51
CA ASP A 112 20.40 15.26 43.92
C ASP A 112 21.31 15.65 45.09
N LEU A 113 21.44 14.79 46.10
CA LEU A 113 22.39 14.99 47.20
C LEU A 113 23.84 14.99 46.69
N THR A 114 24.21 14.04 45.83
CA THR A 114 25.55 13.93 45.26
C THR A 114 25.98 15.19 44.54
N ARG A 115 25.06 15.94 43.92
CA ARG A 115 25.35 17.22 43.27
C ARG A 115 26.00 18.21 44.25
N ASN A 116 25.53 18.21 45.50
CA ASN A 116 26.08 19.03 46.57
C ASN A 116 27.43 18.53 47.09
N HIS A 117 27.94 17.40 46.62
CA HIS A 117 29.24 16.84 46.98
C HIS A 117 30.21 16.78 45.79
N LEU A 118 29.82 17.26 44.61
CA LEU A 118 30.73 17.40 43.49
C LEU A 118 31.48 18.74 43.54
N THR A 119 32.73 18.74 43.05
CA THR A 119 33.42 19.97 42.67
C THR A 119 32.71 20.61 41.46
N PRO A 120 32.97 21.89 41.12
CA PRO A 120 32.31 22.54 39.97
C PRO A 120 32.52 21.82 38.63
N THR A 121 33.60 21.04 38.50
CA THR A 121 33.89 20.20 37.33
C THR A 121 33.70 18.71 37.62
N GLY A 122 33.10 18.37 38.75
CA GLY A 122 32.95 17.01 39.22
C GLY A 122 31.94 16.23 38.38
N VAL A 123 32.17 14.93 38.28
CA VAL A 123 31.37 14.02 37.44
C VAL A 123 30.90 12.80 38.23
N ILE A 124 29.85 12.15 37.75
CA ILE A 124 29.42 10.85 38.26
C ILE A 124 29.72 9.80 37.21
N ILE A 125 30.25 8.66 37.64
CA ILE A 125 30.38 7.46 36.82
C ILE A 125 29.46 6.40 37.41
N ALA A 126 28.53 5.88 36.62
CA ALA A 126 27.61 4.84 37.08
C ALA A 126 27.63 3.62 36.17
N SER A 127 27.61 2.44 36.78
CA SER A 127 27.46 1.16 36.10
C SER A 127 26.12 0.55 36.52
N VAL A 128 25.27 0.21 35.55
CA VAL A 128 23.90 -0.26 35.82
C VAL A 128 23.51 -1.41 34.87
N PRO A 129 22.96 -2.54 35.38
CA PRO A 129 22.50 -3.66 34.57
C PRO A 129 21.33 -3.29 33.64
N ASN A 130 21.27 -3.92 32.46
CA ASN A 130 20.24 -3.67 31.45
C ASN A 130 19.16 -4.76 31.43
N VAL A 131 17.97 -4.49 31.98
CA VAL A 131 16.85 -5.46 31.96
C VAL A 131 16.30 -5.72 30.55
N ALA A 132 16.60 -4.85 29.58
CA ALA A 132 16.23 -5.06 28.19
C ALA A 132 17.17 -6.00 27.44
N HIS A 133 18.14 -6.64 28.12
CA HIS A 133 19.05 -7.60 27.53
C HIS A 133 18.32 -8.86 27.01
N LEU A 134 18.89 -9.49 25.99
CA LEU A 134 18.30 -10.62 25.28
C LEU A 134 17.91 -11.80 26.20
N CYS A 135 18.74 -12.11 27.21
CA CYS A 135 18.45 -13.22 28.13
C CYS A 135 17.14 -13.02 28.90
N VAL A 136 16.87 -11.81 29.41
CA VAL A 136 15.63 -11.51 30.15
C VAL A 136 14.41 -11.57 29.24
N ARG A 137 14.54 -11.13 27.99
CA ARG A 137 13.46 -11.23 26.99
C ARG A 137 13.14 -12.68 26.63
N ALA A 138 14.17 -13.53 26.53
CA ALA A 138 14.00 -14.96 26.28
C ALA A 138 13.28 -15.64 27.46
N MET A 139 13.71 -15.35 28.69
CA MET A 139 13.02 -15.83 29.90
C MET A 139 11.55 -15.40 29.91
N LEU A 140 11.23 -14.15 29.59
CA LEU A 140 9.85 -13.65 29.52
C LEU A 140 9.00 -14.38 28.48
N LEU A 141 9.55 -14.70 27.30
CA LEU A 141 8.84 -15.47 26.28
C LEU A 141 8.56 -16.90 26.71
N GLU A 142 9.44 -17.49 27.53
CA GLU A 142 9.21 -18.78 28.18
C GLU A 142 8.23 -18.68 29.37
N GLY A 143 7.74 -17.48 29.70
CA GLY A 143 6.87 -17.23 30.85
C GLY A 143 7.61 -17.23 32.20
N ARG A 144 8.93 -16.98 32.20
CA ARG A 144 9.80 -17.03 33.38
C ARG A 144 10.23 -15.63 33.86
N TRP A 145 10.40 -15.50 35.17
CA TRP A 145 10.90 -14.28 35.85
C TRP A 145 11.72 -14.66 37.08
N ASP A 146 12.81 -15.38 36.84
CA ASP A 146 13.62 -16.01 37.90
C ASP A 146 14.67 -15.03 38.43
N TYR A 147 14.74 -14.88 39.76
CA TYR A 147 15.77 -14.09 40.43
C TYR A 147 17.04 -14.92 40.69
N THR A 148 18.19 -14.29 40.51
CA THR A 148 19.53 -14.87 40.70
C THR A 148 20.26 -14.23 41.88
N ASP A 149 21.41 -14.77 42.26
CA ASP A 149 22.26 -14.21 43.34
C ASP A 149 23.26 -13.14 42.85
N LEU A 150 23.35 -12.95 41.53
CA LEU A 150 24.21 -12.01 40.82
C LEU A 150 23.62 -11.72 39.43
N GLY A 151 24.00 -10.58 38.81
CA GLY A 151 23.65 -10.24 37.43
C GLY A 151 22.35 -9.44 37.29
N ILE A 152 21.79 -9.34 36.08
CA ILE A 152 20.64 -8.46 35.81
C ILE A 152 19.44 -8.75 36.73
N MET A 153 19.19 -10.04 37.02
CA MET A 153 18.08 -10.51 37.85
C MET A 153 18.46 -10.72 39.31
N ASP A 154 19.50 -10.04 39.82
CA ASP A 154 19.89 -10.12 41.23
C ASP A 154 18.68 -9.85 42.15
N ARG A 155 18.42 -10.78 43.08
CA ARG A 155 17.30 -10.71 44.03
C ARG A 155 17.31 -9.48 44.93
N THR A 156 18.43 -8.76 45.00
CA THR A 156 18.59 -7.55 45.80
C THR A 156 18.32 -6.26 45.01
N HIS A 157 18.06 -6.34 43.70
CA HIS A 157 17.61 -5.19 42.90
C HIS A 157 16.20 -4.76 43.34
N LEU A 158 16.04 -3.47 43.69
CA LEU A 158 14.73 -2.88 44.00
C LEU A 158 14.02 -2.35 42.76
N ARG A 159 14.76 -2.16 41.66
CA ARG A 159 14.29 -1.62 40.39
C ARG A 159 15.17 -2.09 39.25
N PHE A 160 14.64 -1.98 38.03
CA PHE A 160 15.34 -2.38 36.82
C PHE A 160 15.44 -1.22 35.84
N PHE A 161 16.57 -1.13 35.14
CA PHE A 161 16.82 -0.08 34.18
C PHE A 161 16.98 -0.62 32.75
N THR A 162 16.46 0.16 31.80
CA THR A 162 16.82 0.10 30.39
C THR A 162 17.71 1.31 30.09
N LYS A 163 18.40 1.34 28.95
CA LYS A 163 19.17 2.52 28.53
C LYS A 163 18.35 3.81 28.63
N LYS A 164 17.10 3.76 28.15
CA LYS A 164 16.18 4.90 28.16
C LYS A 164 15.83 5.34 29.58
N THR A 165 15.39 4.42 30.44
CA THR A 165 14.97 4.77 31.80
C THR A 165 16.15 5.19 32.70
N LEU A 166 17.36 4.71 32.40
CA LEU A 166 18.60 5.19 33.03
C LEU A 166 18.92 6.64 32.65
N ILE A 167 18.81 6.99 31.36
CA ILE A 167 18.99 8.37 30.89
C ILE A 167 17.92 9.30 31.48
N GLU A 168 16.68 8.83 31.59
CA GLU A 168 15.59 9.57 32.23
C GLU A 168 15.87 9.83 33.72
N LEU A 169 16.44 8.86 34.46
CA LEU A 169 16.85 9.06 35.85
C LEU A 169 17.86 10.22 35.95
N PHE A 170 18.93 10.20 35.16
CA PHE A 170 19.93 11.28 35.17
C PHE A 170 19.33 12.61 34.75
N THR A 171 18.49 12.61 33.72
CA THR A 171 17.82 13.81 33.21
C THR A 171 16.94 14.46 34.28
N ASN A 172 16.14 13.66 34.98
CA ASN A 172 15.24 14.14 36.04
C ASN A 172 16.03 14.69 37.23
N SER A 173 17.18 14.09 37.54
CA SER A 173 18.15 14.59 38.52
C SER A 173 19.12 15.63 37.93
N ALA A 174 18.74 16.38 36.90
CA ALA A 174 19.54 17.48 36.31
C ALA A 174 21.01 17.12 35.99
N TYR A 175 21.23 15.93 35.42
CA TYR A 175 22.52 15.49 34.89
C TYR A 175 22.45 15.28 33.38
N LYS A 176 23.49 15.76 32.70
CA LYS A 176 23.76 15.49 31.29
C LYS A 176 24.64 14.24 31.17
N VAL A 177 24.24 13.30 30.33
CA VAL A 177 25.09 12.17 29.93
C VAL A 177 26.14 12.64 28.95
N THR A 178 27.40 12.36 29.23
CA THR A 178 28.54 12.82 28.42
C THR A 178 29.08 11.73 27.53
N ASP A 179 29.11 10.50 28.04
CA ASP A 179 29.51 9.29 27.32
C ASP A 179 28.81 8.08 27.97
N ILE A 180 28.46 7.08 27.17
CA ILE A 180 27.85 5.83 27.64
C ILE A 180 28.46 4.65 26.87
N LYS A 181 29.01 3.70 27.62
CA LYS A 181 29.60 2.45 27.12
C LYS A 181 28.79 1.27 27.63
N SER A 182 28.98 0.11 27.01
CA SER A 182 28.37 -1.13 27.48
C SER A 182 29.40 -2.25 27.59
N THR A 183 29.16 -3.17 28.52
CA THR A 183 29.71 -4.52 28.42
C THR A 183 28.75 -5.38 27.59
N ILE A 184 29.29 -6.31 26.81
CA ILE A 184 28.53 -7.18 25.91
C ILE A 184 28.50 -8.59 26.50
N LEU A 185 27.32 -9.19 26.57
CA LEU A 185 27.20 -10.61 26.89
C LEU A 185 26.55 -11.36 25.73
N SER A 186 27.34 -12.20 25.07
CA SER A 186 26.87 -13.00 23.94
C SER A 186 26.09 -14.24 24.42
N PRO A 187 25.13 -14.74 23.62
CA PRO A 187 24.29 -15.89 24.00
C PRO A 187 25.05 -17.18 24.30
N GLU A 188 26.19 -17.38 23.65
CA GLU A 188 27.08 -18.53 23.88
C GLU A 188 27.55 -18.64 25.33
N ASN A 189 27.52 -17.54 26.09
CA ASN A 189 27.98 -17.49 27.48
C ASN A 189 26.81 -17.42 28.49
N PHE A 190 25.55 -17.59 28.05
CA PHE A 190 24.38 -17.44 28.94
C PHE A 190 24.29 -18.56 29.98
N GLU A 191 24.54 -19.81 29.58
CA GLU A 191 24.49 -20.96 30.49
C GLU A 191 25.53 -20.85 31.60
N GLU A 192 26.75 -20.38 31.27
CA GLU A 192 27.86 -20.24 32.23
C GLU A 192 27.63 -19.11 33.23
N MET A 193 26.89 -18.06 32.86
CA MET A 193 26.72 -16.87 33.70
C MET A 193 25.45 -16.84 34.55
N PHE A 194 24.37 -17.52 34.15
CA PHE A 194 23.09 -17.44 34.86
C PHE A 194 22.58 -18.77 35.42
N ASP A 195 23.17 -19.91 35.07
CA ASP A 195 22.63 -21.24 35.43
C ASP A 195 21.17 -21.41 34.96
N VAL A 196 20.81 -20.72 33.87
CA VAL A 196 19.48 -20.73 33.25
C VAL A 196 19.59 -21.43 31.91
N GLY A 197 19.05 -22.64 31.80
CA GLY A 197 18.80 -23.27 30.50
C GLY A 197 17.70 -22.51 29.77
N ILE A 198 18.07 -21.72 28.76
CA ILE A 198 17.15 -21.01 27.86
C ILE A 198 17.17 -21.73 26.53
N ASP A 199 16.00 -21.93 25.92
CA ASP A 199 15.91 -22.62 24.64
C ASP A 199 16.65 -21.84 23.53
N ASN A 200 17.65 -22.49 22.93
CA ASN A 200 18.43 -21.94 21.82
C ASN A 200 17.56 -21.57 20.61
N GLU A 201 16.42 -22.24 20.41
CA GLU A 201 15.47 -21.91 19.36
C GLU A 201 14.78 -20.57 19.64
N ILE A 202 14.42 -20.27 20.90
CA ILE A 202 13.84 -18.99 21.31
C ILE A 202 14.88 -17.86 21.21
N ILE A 203 16.14 -18.14 21.59
CA ILE A 203 17.24 -17.19 21.41
C ILE A 203 17.43 -16.86 19.92
N SER A 204 17.48 -17.88 19.06
CA SER A 204 17.62 -17.72 17.62
C SER A 204 16.45 -16.94 17.00
N ILE A 205 15.22 -17.24 17.42
CA ILE A 205 14.01 -16.50 17.05
C ILE A 205 14.13 -15.04 17.49
N LEU A 206 14.47 -14.77 18.75
CA LEU A 206 14.62 -13.40 19.26
C LEU A 206 15.74 -12.64 18.56
N GLN A 207 16.87 -13.28 18.26
CA GLN A 207 17.94 -12.68 17.44
C GLN A 207 17.46 -12.37 16.01
N SER A 208 16.54 -13.15 15.46
CA SER A 208 15.95 -12.89 14.14
C SER A 208 14.92 -11.76 14.12
N PHE A 209 14.34 -11.42 15.28
CA PHE A 209 13.31 -10.37 15.43
C PHE A 209 13.84 -9.07 16.05
N ILE A 210 14.87 -9.12 16.89
CA ILE A 210 15.43 -7.97 17.59
C ILE A 210 16.64 -7.44 16.80
N ASN A 211 16.40 -6.48 15.92
CA ASN A 211 17.46 -5.80 15.15
C ASN A 211 18.17 -4.66 15.94
N ASN A 212 17.85 -4.47 17.21
CA ASN A 212 18.38 -3.34 17.98
C ASN A 212 19.82 -3.61 18.46
N SER A 213 20.76 -2.69 18.16
CA SER A 213 22.20 -2.80 18.44
C SER A 213 22.55 -3.05 19.92
N ASN A 214 21.65 -2.69 20.84
CA ASN A 214 21.89 -2.71 22.29
C ASN A 214 21.29 -3.95 22.99
N SER A 215 20.81 -4.94 22.22
CA SER A 215 20.16 -6.15 22.78
C SER A 215 21.13 -7.10 23.49
N LEU A 216 22.41 -7.03 23.15
CA LEU A 216 23.51 -7.74 23.80
C LEU A 216 24.27 -6.88 24.83
N ASP A 217 23.88 -5.62 24.99
CA ASP A 217 24.45 -4.75 26.03
C ASP A 217 23.97 -5.25 27.39
N PHE A 218 24.88 -5.84 28.15
CA PHE A 218 24.62 -6.45 29.43
C PHE A 218 24.50 -5.40 30.54
N GLN A 219 25.42 -4.44 30.54
CA GLN A 219 25.52 -3.40 31.58
C GLN A 219 25.99 -2.10 30.94
N TYR A 220 25.39 -0.98 31.31
CA TYR A 220 25.80 0.35 30.83
C TYR A 220 26.73 1.01 31.84
N VAL A 221 27.85 1.56 31.36
CA VAL A 221 28.79 2.39 32.12
C VAL A 221 28.76 3.80 31.56
N CYS A 222 28.23 4.75 32.32
CA CYS A 222 28.01 6.11 31.89
C CYS A 222 28.83 7.11 32.71
N ILE A 223 29.20 8.22 32.08
CA ILE A 223 29.77 9.39 32.75
C ILE A 223 28.82 10.57 32.56
N VAL A 224 28.39 11.16 33.67
CA VAL A 224 27.38 12.22 33.69
C VAL A 224 27.89 13.44 34.44
N THR A 225 27.45 14.62 34.01
CA THR A 225 27.87 15.92 34.56
C THR A 225 26.65 16.71 35.00
N PRO A 226 26.71 17.43 36.14
CA PRO A 226 25.58 18.23 36.61
C PRO A 226 25.32 19.41 35.68
N VAL A 227 24.06 19.75 35.50
CA VAL A 227 23.60 20.95 34.78
C VAL A 227 22.61 21.73 35.65
N GLU A 228 22.23 22.95 35.25
CA GLU A 228 21.48 23.85 36.13
C GLU A 228 20.06 23.34 36.41
N THR A 229 19.42 22.72 35.42
CA THR A 229 18.03 22.25 35.54
C THR A 229 17.80 20.93 34.81
N SER A 230 16.77 20.19 35.23
CA SER A 230 16.33 18.97 34.53
C SER A 230 15.80 19.24 33.12
N ALA A 231 15.26 20.44 32.87
CA ALA A 231 14.85 20.87 31.53
C ALA A 231 16.05 21.05 30.59
N GLU A 232 17.15 21.62 31.09
CA GLU A 232 18.41 21.73 30.36
C GLU A 232 19.02 20.35 30.10
N ALA A 233 19.06 19.49 31.13
CA ALA A 233 19.51 18.11 31.00
C ALA A 233 18.74 17.37 29.90
N LYS A 234 17.42 17.54 29.86
CA LYS A 234 16.55 16.93 28.85
C LYS A 234 16.92 17.37 27.44
N LEU A 235 17.05 18.69 27.22
CA LEU A 235 17.43 19.22 25.92
C LEU A 235 18.79 18.68 25.44
N LEU A 236 19.78 18.61 26.34
CA LEU A 236 21.13 18.17 26.03
C LEU A 236 21.21 16.66 25.78
N ASN A 237 20.51 15.86 26.57
CA ASN A 237 20.45 14.41 26.40
C ASN A 237 19.65 14.03 25.16
N ASP A 238 18.49 14.65 24.91
CA ASP A 238 17.70 14.43 23.69
C ASP A 238 18.52 14.73 22.43
N LYS A 239 19.31 15.82 22.45
CA LYS A 239 20.20 16.16 21.35
C LYS A 239 21.29 15.11 21.13
N LEU A 240 22.01 14.72 22.20
CA LEU A 240 23.11 13.76 22.11
C LEU A 240 22.65 12.41 21.54
N PHE A 241 21.52 11.90 22.04
CA PHE A 241 21.01 10.59 21.61
C PHE A 241 20.27 10.63 20.27
N SER A 242 19.74 11.78 19.84
CA SER A 242 19.20 11.94 18.47
C SER A 242 20.29 11.86 17.39
N GLU A 243 21.47 12.45 17.63
CA GLU A 243 22.60 12.40 16.69
C GLU A 243 23.31 11.04 16.69
N GLN A 244 23.24 10.31 17.80
CA GLN A 244 23.84 8.98 17.95
C GLN A 244 22.94 7.89 17.37
N ASP A 245 21.62 7.98 17.55
CA ASP A 245 20.63 7.10 16.92
C ASP A 245 20.69 7.20 15.38
N GLU A 246 20.95 8.38 14.81
CA GLU A 246 21.16 8.54 13.36
C GLU A 246 22.42 7.81 12.86
N LYS A 247 23.51 7.81 13.63
CA LYS A 247 24.77 7.13 13.24
C LYS A 247 24.69 5.62 13.39
N ASP A 248 24.04 5.14 14.46
CA ASP A 248 23.87 3.72 14.71
C ASP A 248 22.92 3.09 13.69
N GLN A 249 21.84 3.80 13.28
CA GLN A 249 20.94 3.36 12.21
C GLN A 249 21.63 3.24 10.84
N VAL A 250 22.54 4.16 10.51
CA VAL A 250 23.31 4.08 9.26
C VAL A 250 24.26 2.87 9.26
N ARG A 251 24.91 2.59 10.40
CA ARG A 251 25.80 1.44 10.56
C ARG A 251 25.04 0.11 10.56
N GLU A 252 23.85 0.09 11.14
CA GLU A 252 22.93 -1.05 11.14
C GLU A 252 22.49 -1.42 9.71
N ILE A 253 22.13 -0.42 8.89
CA ILE A 253 21.77 -0.61 7.48
C ILE A 253 22.95 -1.22 6.68
N SER A 254 24.18 -0.73 6.90
CA SER A 254 25.37 -1.28 6.23
C SER A 254 25.68 -2.73 6.63
N ASN A 255 25.57 -3.08 7.92
CA ASN A 255 25.80 -4.44 8.40
C ASN A 255 24.72 -5.41 7.91
N ASN A 256 23.45 -4.98 7.90
CA ASN A 256 22.35 -5.77 7.37
C ASN A 256 22.55 -6.07 5.87
N MET A 257 23.04 -5.10 5.10
CA MET A 257 23.34 -5.28 3.68
C MET A 257 24.41 -6.36 3.44
N GLN A 258 25.48 -6.37 4.24
CA GLN A 258 26.53 -7.40 4.16
C GLN A 258 26.04 -8.79 4.58
N LEU A 259 25.18 -8.87 5.60
CA LEU A 259 24.58 -10.13 6.03
C LEU A 259 23.61 -10.70 4.98
N PHE A 260 22.85 -9.82 4.29
CA PHE A 260 22.01 -10.20 3.17
C PHE A 260 22.83 -10.70 1.97
N GLU A 261 23.94 -10.04 1.63
CA GLU A 261 24.86 -10.52 0.59
C GLU A 261 25.39 -11.93 0.90
N LYS A 262 25.79 -12.18 2.15
CA LYS A 262 26.28 -13.51 2.55
C LYS A 262 25.19 -14.59 2.47
N LYS A 263 23.96 -14.29 2.90
CA LYS A 263 22.82 -15.22 2.79
C LYS A 263 22.41 -15.49 1.35
N ILE A 264 22.53 -14.50 0.46
CA ILE A 264 22.27 -14.67 -0.98
C ILE A 264 23.28 -15.65 -1.57
N ILE A 265 24.57 -15.50 -1.27
CA ILE A 265 25.64 -16.38 -1.75
C ILE A 265 25.46 -17.82 -1.23
N GLU A 266 25.14 -17.99 0.06
CA GLU A 266 24.88 -19.32 0.64
C GLU A 266 23.69 -20.03 -0.04
N GLN A 267 22.64 -19.27 -0.43
CA GLN A 267 21.47 -19.83 -1.11
C GLN A 267 21.70 -20.08 -2.61
N GLU A 268 22.58 -19.32 -3.28
CA GLU A 268 22.99 -19.61 -4.66
C GLU A 268 23.66 -20.98 -4.77
N ILE A 269 24.51 -21.31 -3.80
CA ILE A 269 25.17 -22.62 -3.69
C ILE A 269 24.14 -23.74 -3.49
N GLU A 270 23.11 -23.50 -2.67
CA GLU A 270 22.05 -24.49 -2.41
C GLU A 270 21.16 -24.72 -3.64
N ILE A 271 20.82 -23.66 -4.38
CA ILE A 271 20.06 -23.75 -5.65
C ILE A 271 20.82 -24.55 -6.71
N GLU A 272 22.14 -24.37 -6.80
CA GLU A 272 22.98 -25.10 -7.73
C GLU A 272 23.08 -26.59 -7.39
N SER A 273 23.13 -26.91 -6.09
CA SER A 273 23.07 -28.31 -5.61
C SER A 273 21.74 -28.99 -5.98
N LEU A 274 20.61 -28.28 -5.87
CA LEU A 274 19.27 -28.78 -6.18
C LEU A 274 19.03 -28.94 -7.69
N ARG A 275 19.60 -28.07 -8.53
CA ARG A 275 19.57 -28.21 -10.00
C ARG A 275 20.33 -29.46 -10.45
N THR A 276 21.46 -29.73 -9.80
CA THR A 276 22.24 -30.93 -10.03
C THR A 276 21.45 -32.18 -9.64
N LEU A 277 20.73 -32.13 -8.52
CA LEU A 277 19.84 -33.20 -8.07
C LEU A 277 18.65 -33.44 -9.03
N ASP A 278 17.97 -32.38 -9.51
CA ASP A 278 16.86 -32.48 -10.48
C ASP A 278 17.31 -33.10 -11.81
N LYS A 279 18.52 -32.74 -12.27
CA LYS A 279 19.14 -33.33 -13.45
C LYS A 279 19.39 -34.84 -13.26
N MET A 280 19.95 -35.23 -12.13
CA MET A 280 20.18 -36.65 -11.79
C MET A 280 18.86 -37.45 -11.70
N PHE A 281 17.77 -36.83 -11.25
CA PHE A 281 16.45 -37.49 -11.19
C PHE A 281 15.79 -37.65 -12.56
N ARG A 282 16.01 -36.72 -13.50
CA ARG A 282 15.46 -36.80 -14.88
C ARG A 282 16.17 -37.84 -15.73
N GLU A 283 17.44 -38.11 -15.44
CA GLU A 283 18.26 -39.07 -16.19
C GLU A 283 18.20 -40.51 -15.61
N SER A 284 17.50 -40.73 -14.49
CA SER A 284 17.43 -42.04 -13.80
C SER A 284 16.34 -42.97 -14.36
N ILE A 285 16.72 -44.20 -14.72
CA ILE A 285 15.89 -45.18 -15.45
C ILE A 285 15.19 -46.21 -14.52
N SER A 286 15.37 -46.13 -13.20
CA SER A 286 14.84 -47.15 -12.24
C SER A 286 13.72 -46.60 -11.35
N TRP A 287 12.46 -46.89 -11.72
CA TRP A 287 11.26 -46.37 -11.07
C TRP A 287 10.92 -47.04 -9.72
N ARG A 288 11.41 -48.26 -9.47
CA ARG A 288 11.09 -49.04 -8.25
C ARG A 288 11.95 -48.67 -7.04
N ILE A 289 13.13 -48.07 -7.25
CA ILE A 289 14.04 -47.68 -6.17
C ILE A 289 13.71 -46.27 -5.62
N THR A 290 13.08 -45.41 -6.43
CA THR A 290 12.76 -44.01 -6.04
C THR A 290 11.32 -43.80 -5.54
N ALA A 291 10.52 -44.86 -5.42
CA ALA A 291 9.11 -44.78 -5.00
C ALA A 291 8.88 -44.32 -3.54
N PRO A 292 9.66 -44.74 -2.53
CA PRO A 292 9.46 -44.29 -1.14
C PRO A 292 9.71 -42.78 -0.97
N LEU A 293 10.64 -42.22 -1.74
CA LEU A 293 10.98 -40.79 -1.75
C LEU A 293 9.97 -39.91 -2.51
N ARG A 294 8.98 -40.51 -3.18
CA ARG A 294 7.90 -39.78 -3.86
C ARG A 294 6.69 -39.52 -2.94
N PHE A 295 6.63 -40.16 -1.77
CA PHE A 295 5.55 -40.00 -0.79
C PHE A 295 5.80 -38.82 0.17
N THR A 296 7.06 -38.51 0.48
CA THR A 296 7.49 -37.29 1.19
C THR A 296 7.32 -36.01 0.37
N LYS A 297 7.00 -36.16 -0.93
CA LYS A 297 6.82 -35.10 -1.93
C LYS A 297 5.58 -34.22 -1.69
N PHE A 298 4.63 -34.61 -0.84
CA PHE A 298 3.45 -33.77 -0.59
C PHE A 298 3.69 -32.73 0.52
N PHE A 299 4.44 -33.11 1.56
CA PHE A 299 4.73 -32.22 2.70
C PHE A 299 5.91 -31.29 2.43
N LEU A 300 7.01 -31.78 1.82
CA LEU A 300 8.13 -30.92 1.43
C LEU A 300 7.76 -29.95 0.29
N LYS A 301 6.92 -30.35 -0.67
CA LYS A 301 6.52 -29.48 -1.79
C LYS A 301 5.63 -28.31 -1.33
N LYS A 302 4.91 -28.44 -0.22
CA LYS A 302 4.09 -27.36 0.37
C LYS A 302 4.96 -26.33 1.09
N GLN A 303 5.98 -26.75 1.84
CA GLN A 303 6.94 -25.85 2.46
C GLN A 303 7.91 -25.22 1.43
N ILE A 304 8.38 -26.01 0.45
CA ILE A 304 9.23 -25.51 -0.64
C ILE A 304 8.46 -24.55 -1.54
N ASN A 305 7.18 -24.78 -1.84
CA ASN A 305 6.39 -23.80 -2.61
C ASN A 305 6.10 -22.53 -1.82
N LYS A 306 5.98 -22.60 -0.48
CA LYS A 306 5.84 -21.42 0.38
C LYS A 306 7.13 -20.60 0.40
N LEU A 307 8.29 -21.23 0.58
CA LEU A 307 9.59 -20.57 0.44
C LEU A 307 9.82 -20.03 -0.98
N ARG A 308 9.48 -20.81 -2.01
CA ARG A 308 9.61 -20.43 -3.43
C ARG A 308 8.73 -19.25 -3.80
N ASN A 309 7.55 -19.12 -3.20
CA ASN A 309 6.66 -17.96 -3.40
C ASN A 309 7.15 -16.73 -2.63
N ILE A 310 7.72 -16.89 -1.43
CA ILE A 310 8.34 -15.79 -0.66
C ILE A 310 9.59 -15.27 -1.39
N ILE A 311 10.46 -16.19 -1.85
CA ILE A 311 11.69 -15.88 -2.59
C ILE A 311 11.37 -15.28 -3.97
N LYS A 312 10.35 -15.81 -4.69
CA LYS A 312 9.84 -15.17 -5.92
C LYS A 312 9.28 -13.79 -5.65
N SER A 313 8.56 -13.58 -4.56
CA SER A 313 7.96 -12.28 -4.24
C SER A 313 9.02 -11.24 -3.86
N ILE A 314 10.09 -11.64 -3.15
CA ILE A 314 11.22 -10.76 -2.83
C ILE A 314 12.06 -10.46 -4.08
N TYR A 315 12.32 -11.46 -4.91
CA TYR A 315 13.03 -11.30 -6.17
C TYR A 315 12.22 -10.42 -7.14
N HIS A 316 10.92 -10.66 -7.32
CA HIS A 316 10.04 -9.83 -8.13
C HIS A 316 9.81 -8.44 -7.53
N PHE A 317 9.81 -8.27 -6.21
CA PHE A 317 9.75 -6.95 -5.57
C PHE A 317 11.03 -6.14 -5.83
N VAL A 318 12.21 -6.76 -5.64
CA VAL A 318 13.49 -6.10 -5.92
C VAL A 318 13.63 -5.78 -7.41
N GLN A 319 13.16 -6.64 -8.31
CA GLN A 319 13.19 -6.41 -9.76
C GLN A 319 12.12 -5.38 -10.22
N SER A 320 10.90 -5.42 -9.68
CA SER A 320 9.84 -4.43 -9.98
C SER A 320 10.13 -3.02 -9.46
N GLU A 321 10.96 -2.91 -8.43
CA GLU A 321 11.49 -1.63 -7.92
C GLU A 321 12.79 -1.17 -8.64
N GLY A 322 13.19 -1.84 -9.73
CA GLY A 322 14.33 -1.47 -10.58
C GLY A 322 15.70 -1.97 -10.09
N GLY A 323 15.71 -2.98 -9.22
CA GLY A 323 16.90 -3.55 -8.61
C GLY A 323 17.35 -2.84 -7.32
N VAL A 324 18.33 -3.44 -6.64
CA VAL A 324 18.86 -2.96 -5.35
C VAL A 324 19.40 -1.52 -5.44
N ILE A 325 19.96 -1.15 -6.61
CA ILE A 325 20.52 0.17 -6.88
C ILE A 325 19.41 1.24 -7.01
N ALA A 326 18.27 0.90 -7.61
CA ALA A 326 17.12 1.81 -7.75
C ALA A 326 16.43 2.02 -6.40
N ILE A 327 16.31 0.98 -5.58
CA ILE A 327 15.83 1.07 -4.19
C ILE A 327 16.74 1.97 -3.35
N ALA A 328 18.06 1.82 -3.47
CA ALA A 328 19.03 2.68 -2.78
C ALA A 328 18.93 4.15 -3.24
N ARG A 329 18.68 4.41 -4.54
CA ARG A 329 18.43 5.75 -5.07
C ARG A 329 17.09 6.33 -4.57
N LYS A 330 16.02 5.52 -4.53
CA LYS A 330 14.69 5.89 -4.04
C LYS A 330 14.75 6.29 -2.56
N SER A 331 15.46 5.51 -1.74
CA SER A 331 15.73 5.82 -0.33
C SER A 331 16.57 7.09 -0.16
N LYS A 332 17.62 7.28 -0.97
CA LYS A 332 18.42 8.52 -0.97
C LYS A 332 17.60 9.76 -1.37
N ASN A 333 16.64 9.61 -2.27
CA ASN A 333 15.75 10.69 -2.71
C ASN A 333 14.65 10.99 -1.69
N LEU A 334 14.07 9.96 -1.05
CA LEU A 334 13.14 10.11 0.08
C LEU A 334 13.79 10.82 1.27
N TYR A 335 15.04 10.50 1.58
CA TYR A 335 15.83 11.20 2.60
C TYR A 335 16.05 12.68 2.26
N LYS A 336 16.38 12.99 1.00
CA LYS A 336 16.58 14.38 0.55
C LYS A 336 15.29 15.22 0.55
N ARG A 337 14.13 14.60 0.33
CA ARG A 337 12.84 15.29 0.25
C ARG A 337 12.18 15.48 1.61
N ASP A 338 12.16 14.43 2.41
CA ASP A 338 11.33 14.33 3.62
C ASP A 338 12.18 14.11 4.90
N GLY A 339 13.51 14.18 4.77
CA GLY A 339 14.45 13.89 5.85
C GLY A 339 14.36 12.44 6.35
N VAL A 340 14.91 12.20 7.54
CA VAL A 340 14.81 10.90 8.24
C VAL A 340 13.34 10.52 8.48
N LYS A 341 12.42 11.49 8.64
CA LYS A 341 10.98 11.22 8.85
C LYS A 341 10.32 10.55 7.64
N GLY A 342 10.71 10.88 6.42
CA GLY A 342 10.22 10.19 5.21
C GLY A 342 10.79 8.79 5.05
N LEU A 343 12.05 8.60 5.43
CA LEU A 343 12.66 7.27 5.51
C LEU A 343 12.04 6.42 6.61
N ILE A 344 11.76 6.98 7.80
CA ILE A 344 11.08 6.30 8.91
C ILE A 344 9.64 5.97 8.51
N ARG A 345 8.91 6.85 7.83
CA ARG A 345 7.56 6.51 7.33
C ARG A 345 7.61 5.30 6.40
N ASN A 346 8.60 5.28 5.50
CA ASN A 346 8.75 4.20 4.53
C ASN A 346 9.35 2.92 5.16
N ALA A 347 10.22 3.04 6.15
CA ALA A 347 10.83 1.95 6.92
C ALA A 347 9.86 1.38 7.96
N HIS A 348 8.95 2.18 8.51
CA HIS A 348 7.83 1.74 9.35
C HIS A 348 6.76 1.08 8.49
N LEU A 349 6.49 1.57 7.27
CA LEU A 349 5.70 0.85 6.27
C LEU A 349 6.39 -0.47 5.86
N PHE A 350 7.71 -0.48 5.72
CA PHE A 350 8.50 -1.68 5.41
C PHE A 350 8.55 -2.67 6.58
N SER A 351 8.69 -2.19 7.82
CA SER A 351 8.68 -3.03 9.02
C SER A 351 7.29 -3.53 9.33
N LEU A 352 6.22 -2.72 9.16
CA LEU A 352 4.82 -3.20 9.17
C LEU A 352 4.56 -4.23 8.07
N ARG A 353 5.19 -4.10 6.89
CA ARG A 353 5.14 -5.10 5.79
C ARG A 353 5.91 -6.40 6.11
N MET A 354 6.87 -6.38 7.04
CA MET A 354 7.72 -7.54 7.39
C MET A 354 7.39 -8.17 8.75
N SER A 355 6.89 -7.42 9.73
CA SER A 355 6.62 -7.83 11.12
C SER A 355 5.18 -8.26 11.39
N SER A 356 4.25 -7.91 10.49
CA SER A 356 3.06 -8.74 10.32
C SER A 356 3.49 -10.00 9.59
N GLY A 357 3.34 -11.18 10.19
CA GLY A 357 3.26 -12.39 9.38
C GLY A 357 2.26 -12.13 8.26
N THR A 358 2.74 -12.05 7.01
CA THR A 358 1.95 -11.75 5.81
C THR A 358 0.73 -10.87 6.09
N PHE A 359 0.87 -9.54 6.12
CA PHE A 359 -0.26 -8.75 5.61
C PHE A 359 -0.39 -9.19 4.15
N GLU A 360 -1.34 -10.09 3.87
CA GLU A 360 -1.95 -10.11 2.55
C GLU A 360 -2.37 -8.66 2.30
N ARG A 361 -1.79 -8.01 1.28
CA ARG A 361 -2.14 -6.61 0.92
C ARG A 361 -3.66 -6.46 0.70
N ASN A 362 -4.32 -7.59 0.47
CA ASN A 362 -5.75 -7.77 0.29
C ASN A 362 -6.41 -8.55 1.45
N ASP A 363 -5.90 -8.49 2.68
CA ASP A 363 -6.61 -8.99 3.88
C ASP A 363 -7.83 -8.11 4.15
N TYR A 364 -8.89 -8.41 3.41
CA TYR A 364 -10.11 -7.65 3.43
C TYR A 364 -10.85 -7.80 4.76
N ALA A 365 -10.78 -8.96 5.40
CA ALA A 365 -11.38 -9.17 6.71
C ALA A 365 -10.77 -8.24 7.78
N LYS A 366 -9.47 -7.97 7.70
CA LYS A 366 -8.83 -6.96 8.55
C LYS A 366 -9.17 -5.53 8.13
N TRP A 367 -9.29 -5.27 6.83
CA TRP A 367 -9.68 -3.95 6.32
C TRP A 367 -11.08 -3.57 6.83
N VAL A 368 -12.04 -4.50 6.75
CA VAL A 368 -13.39 -4.34 7.28
C VAL A 368 -13.37 -4.06 8.77
N ARG A 369 -12.58 -4.81 9.56
CA ARG A 369 -12.44 -4.59 11.01
C ARG A 369 -11.89 -3.20 11.36
N CYS A 370 -10.96 -2.69 10.56
CA CYS A 370 -10.31 -1.41 10.82
C CYS A 370 -11.12 -0.20 10.35
N TYR A 371 -11.84 -0.32 9.22
CA TYR A 371 -12.39 0.87 8.54
C TYR A 371 -13.90 0.80 8.31
N ASP A 372 -14.44 -0.37 7.98
CA ASP A 372 -15.85 -0.51 7.56
C ASP A 372 -16.78 -1.04 8.68
N THR A 373 -16.22 -1.39 9.84
CA THR A 373 -17.01 -1.82 11.00
C THR A 373 -17.62 -0.60 11.71
N ILE A 374 -18.94 -0.61 11.87
CA ILE A 374 -19.67 0.47 12.55
C ILE A 374 -19.74 0.21 14.07
N ASP A 375 -19.04 1.06 14.83
CA ASP A 375 -19.07 1.04 16.29
C ASP A 375 -20.18 1.94 16.85
N ASN A 376 -20.34 1.94 18.18
CA ASN A 376 -21.37 2.75 18.83
C ASN A 376 -21.17 4.27 18.65
N ASN A 377 -19.92 4.73 18.46
CA ASN A 377 -19.63 6.13 18.23
C ASN A 377 -20.11 6.55 16.82
N LYS A 378 -19.75 5.78 15.79
CA LYS A 378 -20.24 5.97 14.41
C LYS A 378 -21.77 5.92 14.34
N ARG A 379 -22.41 4.95 15.01
CA ARG A 379 -23.89 4.88 15.12
C ARG A 379 -24.49 6.16 15.69
N ASN A 380 -23.93 6.68 16.77
CA ASN A 380 -24.44 7.88 17.42
C ASN A 380 -24.27 9.13 16.54
N LYS A 381 -23.14 9.24 15.83
CA LYS A 381 -22.91 10.31 14.85
C LYS A 381 -23.92 10.27 13.71
N ILE A 382 -24.15 9.09 13.12
CA ILE A 382 -25.15 8.90 12.06
C ILE A 382 -26.55 9.29 12.56
N ARG A 383 -26.95 8.85 13.75
CA ARG A 383 -28.24 9.25 14.35
C ARG A 383 -28.34 10.76 14.56
N ALA A 384 -27.26 11.40 15.01
CA ALA A 384 -27.24 12.86 15.16
C ALA A 384 -27.38 13.57 13.81
N ALA A 385 -26.71 13.08 12.76
CA ALA A 385 -26.81 13.61 11.41
C ALA A 385 -28.23 13.45 10.83
N ILE A 386 -28.85 12.28 11.01
CA ILE A 386 -30.24 12.03 10.61
C ILE A 386 -31.20 13.01 11.28
N ASN A 387 -31.04 13.25 12.58
CA ASN A 387 -31.89 14.20 13.32
C ASN A 387 -31.75 15.66 12.83
N GLN A 388 -30.68 15.98 12.10
CA GLN A 388 -30.44 17.30 11.52
C GLN A 388 -30.89 17.40 10.06
N MET A 389 -31.30 16.30 9.43
CA MET A 389 -31.73 16.31 8.02
C MET A 389 -33.02 17.13 7.86
N GLN A 390 -32.96 18.08 6.94
CA GLN A 390 -34.14 18.80 6.48
C GLN A 390 -34.77 18.02 5.32
N ASN A 391 -36.07 17.73 5.41
CA ASN A 391 -36.82 16.97 4.39
C ASN A 391 -36.16 15.62 4.05
N PRO A 392 -35.98 14.71 5.03
CA PRO A 392 -35.34 13.42 4.80
C PRO A 392 -36.10 12.63 3.71
N PRO A 393 -35.43 12.18 2.62
CA PRO A 393 -36.09 11.48 1.53
C PRO A 393 -36.64 10.11 1.98
N LEU A 394 -37.88 9.80 1.62
CA LEU A 394 -38.36 8.42 1.74
C LEU A 394 -37.67 7.56 0.68
N ILE A 395 -37.22 6.37 1.06
CA ILE A 395 -36.62 5.38 0.13
C ILE A 395 -37.46 4.10 0.17
N SER A 396 -38.07 3.74 -0.96
CA SER A 396 -38.76 2.46 -1.10
C SER A 396 -37.77 1.39 -1.59
N VAL A 397 -37.56 0.35 -0.80
CA VAL A 397 -36.75 -0.81 -1.21
C VAL A 397 -37.67 -1.81 -1.89
N ILE A 398 -37.39 -2.19 -3.14
CA ILE A 398 -38.14 -3.25 -3.83
C ILE A 398 -37.41 -4.59 -3.72
N MET A 399 -38.17 -5.65 -3.47
CA MET A 399 -37.63 -7.00 -3.26
C MET A 399 -38.51 -8.04 -3.99
N PRO A 400 -38.20 -8.37 -5.25
CA PRO A 400 -38.83 -9.51 -5.92
C PRO A 400 -38.42 -10.81 -5.22
N THR A 401 -39.38 -11.70 -4.95
CA THR A 401 -39.15 -12.90 -4.13
C THR A 401 -39.67 -14.16 -4.83
N TYR A 402 -38.84 -15.19 -4.98
CA TYR A 402 -39.28 -16.50 -5.48
C TYR A 402 -38.46 -17.66 -4.88
N ASN A 403 -39.10 -18.58 -4.15
CA ASN A 403 -38.49 -19.84 -3.69
C ASN A 403 -37.13 -19.72 -2.95
N VAL A 404 -36.90 -18.58 -2.30
CA VAL A 404 -35.74 -18.38 -1.42
C VAL A 404 -35.90 -19.19 -0.13
N LYS A 405 -34.79 -19.62 0.48
CA LYS A 405 -34.84 -20.27 1.80
C LYS A 405 -35.42 -19.27 2.82
N PRO A 406 -36.42 -19.66 3.65
CA PRO A 406 -37.07 -18.73 4.59
C PRO A 406 -36.11 -17.99 5.54
N GLN A 407 -35.01 -18.65 5.94
CA GLN A 407 -33.98 -18.05 6.79
C GLN A 407 -33.26 -16.88 6.08
N LEU A 408 -32.89 -17.07 4.81
CA LEU A 408 -32.18 -16.06 4.03
C LEU A 408 -33.06 -14.83 3.79
N LEU A 409 -34.35 -15.05 3.48
CA LEU A 409 -35.35 -13.99 3.34
C LEU A 409 -35.56 -13.22 4.65
N THR A 410 -35.60 -13.93 5.77
CA THR A 410 -35.71 -13.29 7.09
C THR A 410 -34.50 -12.40 7.36
N GLU A 411 -33.28 -12.87 7.08
CA GLU A 411 -32.05 -12.09 7.27
C GLU A 411 -31.99 -10.85 6.35
N ALA A 412 -32.42 -10.99 5.09
CA ALA A 412 -32.52 -9.87 4.14
C ALA A 412 -33.46 -8.79 4.68
N ILE A 413 -34.68 -9.16 5.07
CA ILE A 413 -35.69 -8.23 5.62
C ILE A 413 -35.19 -7.60 6.94
N GLU A 414 -34.57 -8.38 7.83
CA GLU A 414 -34.01 -7.86 9.07
C GLU A 414 -32.86 -6.88 8.84
N SER A 415 -32.08 -7.02 7.76
CA SER A 415 -31.04 -6.06 7.40
C SER A 415 -31.61 -4.68 7.02
N ILE A 416 -32.82 -4.64 6.45
CA ILE A 416 -33.57 -3.41 6.19
C ILE A 416 -34.17 -2.87 7.50
N ARG A 417 -34.76 -3.73 8.34
CA ARG A 417 -35.34 -3.31 9.63
C ARG A 417 -34.31 -2.68 10.57
N LYS A 418 -33.04 -3.11 10.47
CA LYS A 418 -31.91 -2.61 11.26
C LYS A 418 -31.28 -1.33 10.71
N GLN A 419 -31.75 -0.79 9.59
CA GLN A 419 -31.23 0.47 9.06
C GLN A 419 -31.35 1.59 10.10
N LEU A 420 -30.25 2.33 10.29
CA LEU A 420 -30.21 3.50 11.17
C LEU A 420 -31.08 4.63 10.64
N TYR A 421 -31.17 4.74 9.31
CA TYR A 421 -32.06 5.68 8.63
C TYR A 421 -33.51 5.18 8.75
N PRO A 422 -34.45 5.97 9.31
CA PRO A 422 -35.79 5.45 9.62
C PRO A 422 -36.81 5.64 8.47
N HIS A 423 -36.51 6.47 7.48
CA HIS A 423 -37.47 6.84 6.42
C HIS A 423 -37.36 5.90 5.22
N TRP A 424 -37.85 4.68 5.40
CA TRP A 424 -37.95 3.68 4.34
C TRP A 424 -39.28 2.92 4.40
N ASP A 425 -39.66 2.35 3.26
CA ASP A 425 -40.63 1.26 3.19
C ASP A 425 -40.04 0.10 2.36
N LEU A 426 -40.56 -1.11 2.57
CA LEU A 426 -40.13 -2.33 1.88
C LEU A 426 -41.30 -2.89 1.08
N CYS A 427 -41.13 -2.96 -0.24
CA CYS A 427 -42.12 -3.40 -1.20
C CYS A 427 -41.73 -4.79 -1.73
N ILE A 428 -42.40 -5.83 -1.24
CA ILE A 428 -42.12 -7.23 -1.58
C ILE A 428 -43.15 -7.71 -2.60
N ALA A 429 -42.68 -8.31 -3.70
CA ALA A 429 -43.53 -9.06 -4.62
C ALA A 429 -43.13 -10.53 -4.60
N ASP A 430 -43.96 -11.37 -3.97
CA ASP A 430 -43.79 -12.82 -4.02
C ASP A 430 -44.30 -13.35 -5.37
N ASP A 431 -43.40 -13.88 -6.18
CA ASP A 431 -43.63 -14.33 -7.55
C ASP A 431 -44.14 -15.78 -7.60
N ALA A 432 -45.17 -16.05 -6.80
CA ALA A 432 -45.78 -17.37 -6.61
C ALA A 432 -44.79 -18.42 -6.06
N SER A 433 -44.15 -18.12 -4.92
CA SER A 433 -43.29 -19.10 -4.23
C SER A 433 -44.06 -20.37 -3.90
N THR A 434 -43.43 -21.51 -4.18
CA THR A 434 -43.97 -22.86 -3.94
C THR A 434 -43.68 -23.39 -2.53
N ASP A 435 -42.69 -22.82 -1.83
CA ASP A 435 -42.41 -23.17 -0.44
C ASP A 435 -43.56 -22.66 0.47
N PRO A 436 -44.28 -23.57 1.16
CA PRO A 436 -45.42 -23.19 2.00
C PRO A 436 -45.03 -22.33 3.22
N ALA A 437 -43.74 -22.22 3.57
CA ALA A 437 -43.27 -21.37 4.66
C ALA A 437 -43.21 -19.88 4.30
N ILE A 438 -43.11 -19.52 3.02
CA ILE A 438 -42.85 -18.14 2.59
C ILE A 438 -44.04 -17.22 2.81
N ARG A 439 -45.24 -17.63 2.39
CA ARG A 439 -46.44 -16.79 2.56
C ARG A 439 -46.75 -16.49 4.04
N PRO A 440 -46.79 -17.48 4.96
CA PRO A 440 -46.99 -17.20 6.39
C PRO A 440 -45.90 -16.30 6.98
N LEU A 441 -44.64 -16.46 6.57
CA LEU A 441 -43.53 -15.60 7.00
C LEU A 441 -43.77 -14.14 6.61
N LEU A 442 -44.07 -13.90 5.33
CA LEU A 442 -44.33 -12.58 4.78
C LEU A 442 -45.57 -11.94 5.44
N GLU A 443 -46.69 -12.67 5.53
CA GLU A 443 -47.90 -12.17 6.19
C GLU A 443 -47.66 -11.80 7.67
N ASN A 444 -46.87 -12.59 8.39
CA ASN A 444 -46.50 -12.27 9.77
C ASN A 444 -45.64 -11.01 9.86
N LEU A 445 -44.70 -10.80 8.94
CA LEU A 445 -43.83 -9.62 8.94
C LEU A 445 -44.62 -8.33 8.68
N SER A 446 -45.49 -8.33 7.67
CA SER A 446 -46.32 -7.15 7.35
C SER A 446 -47.32 -6.80 8.45
N ARG A 447 -47.83 -7.78 9.22
CA ARG A 447 -48.65 -7.51 10.41
C ARG A 447 -47.88 -6.84 11.56
N ASN A 448 -46.56 -7.00 11.61
CA ASN A 448 -45.72 -6.51 12.71
C ASN A 448 -44.94 -5.23 12.37
N ASP A 449 -44.91 -4.80 11.10
CA ASP A 449 -44.26 -3.57 10.64
C ASP A 449 -45.00 -3.02 9.41
N ASP A 450 -45.77 -1.95 9.61
CA ASP A 450 -46.62 -1.34 8.57
C ASP A 450 -45.81 -0.76 7.38
N ARG A 451 -44.49 -0.63 7.53
CA ARG A 451 -43.58 -0.22 6.44
C ARG A 451 -43.34 -1.36 5.44
N ILE A 452 -43.70 -2.60 5.77
CA ILE A 452 -43.53 -3.77 4.90
C ILE A 452 -44.83 -4.03 4.14
N LYS A 453 -44.80 -3.76 2.84
CA LYS A 453 -45.90 -3.94 1.88
C LYS A 453 -45.64 -5.19 1.06
N ILE A 454 -46.66 -6.02 0.86
CA ILE A 454 -46.52 -7.30 0.15
C ILE A 454 -47.60 -7.43 -0.91
N LEU A 455 -47.20 -7.93 -2.08
CA LEU A 455 -48.07 -8.40 -3.14
C LEU A 455 -47.74 -9.87 -3.45
N PHE A 456 -48.77 -10.72 -3.45
CA PHE A 456 -48.64 -12.13 -3.85
C PHE A 456 -49.13 -12.30 -5.29
N ARG A 457 -48.22 -12.64 -6.20
CA ARG A 457 -48.56 -12.89 -7.61
C ARG A 457 -49.21 -14.27 -7.74
N GLU A 458 -50.16 -14.39 -8.66
CA GLU A 458 -50.86 -15.66 -8.92
C GLU A 458 -50.03 -16.65 -9.75
N LYS A 459 -49.05 -16.14 -10.51
CA LYS A 459 -48.21 -16.91 -11.42
C LYS A 459 -46.80 -16.36 -11.40
N ASN A 460 -45.82 -17.27 -11.46
CA ASN A 460 -44.41 -16.92 -11.63
C ASN A 460 -44.21 -16.21 -12.99
N GLY A 461 -43.73 -14.97 -12.95
CA GLY A 461 -43.41 -14.14 -14.10
C GLY A 461 -41.93 -13.78 -14.22
N HIS A 462 -41.06 -14.40 -13.43
CA HIS A 462 -39.64 -14.12 -13.29
C HIS A 462 -39.32 -12.70 -12.78
N ILE A 463 -38.02 -12.42 -12.64
CA ILE A 463 -37.47 -11.27 -11.92
C ILE A 463 -38.01 -9.93 -12.42
N SER A 464 -38.14 -9.71 -13.73
CA SER A 464 -38.61 -8.44 -14.28
C SER A 464 -40.08 -8.18 -13.94
N ALA A 465 -40.95 -9.18 -14.07
CA ALA A 465 -42.38 -9.02 -13.75
C ALA A 465 -42.61 -8.90 -12.24
N ALA A 466 -41.88 -9.67 -11.44
CA ALA A 466 -41.89 -9.56 -9.98
C ALA A 466 -41.44 -8.16 -9.52
N SER A 467 -40.34 -7.65 -10.08
CA SER A 467 -39.82 -6.31 -9.76
C SER A 467 -40.82 -5.21 -10.13
N ASN A 468 -41.52 -5.34 -11.26
CA ASN A 468 -42.60 -4.41 -11.62
C ASN A 468 -43.79 -4.45 -10.65
N SER A 469 -44.20 -5.64 -10.18
CA SER A 469 -45.23 -5.72 -9.14
C SER A 469 -44.79 -5.13 -7.81
N ALA A 470 -43.51 -5.24 -7.45
CA ALA A 470 -42.97 -4.55 -6.27
C ALA A 470 -42.97 -3.02 -6.49
N LEU A 471 -42.65 -2.57 -7.72
CA LEU A 471 -42.66 -1.17 -8.12
C LEU A 471 -44.07 -0.53 -8.07
N GLU A 472 -45.14 -1.32 -8.21
CA GLU A 472 -46.53 -0.87 -8.04
C GLU A 472 -46.87 -0.49 -6.57
N LEU A 473 -46.15 -1.04 -5.60
CA LEU A 473 -46.34 -0.77 -4.16
C LEU A 473 -45.57 0.48 -3.67
N VAL A 474 -44.61 0.95 -4.46
CA VAL A 474 -43.73 2.07 -4.15
C VAL A 474 -44.53 3.35 -3.99
N THR A 475 -44.33 4.05 -2.88
CA THR A 475 -44.91 5.38 -2.63
C THR A 475 -43.85 6.48 -2.52
N ALA A 476 -42.57 6.11 -2.50
CA ALA A 476 -41.46 7.05 -2.39
C ALA A 476 -41.04 7.63 -3.74
N ASP A 477 -40.35 8.78 -3.70
CA ASP A 477 -39.69 9.37 -4.87
C ASP A 477 -38.41 8.62 -5.29
N TRP A 478 -37.93 7.71 -4.43
CA TRP A 478 -36.69 6.96 -4.61
C TRP A 478 -36.92 5.47 -4.45
N VAL A 479 -36.37 4.69 -5.37
CA VAL A 479 -36.47 3.23 -5.41
C VAL A 479 -35.09 2.62 -5.29
N ALA A 480 -34.86 1.83 -4.25
CA ALA A 480 -33.64 1.04 -4.07
C ALA A 480 -33.89 -0.42 -4.44
N LEU A 481 -32.93 -1.03 -5.15
CA LEU A 481 -32.98 -2.45 -5.53
C LEU A 481 -32.29 -3.31 -4.47
N MET A 482 -32.93 -4.42 -4.07
CA MET A 482 -32.34 -5.41 -3.18
C MET A 482 -32.88 -6.81 -3.46
N ASP A 483 -31.98 -7.78 -3.60
CA ASP A 483 -32.37 -9.18 -3.80
C ASP A 483 -32.81 -9.83 -2.48
N HIS A 484 -33.70 -10.82 -2.59
CA HIS A 484 -34.36 -11.48 -1.46
C HIS A 484 -33.45 -12.34 -0.57
N ASP A 485 -32.20 -12.56 -0.97
CA ASP A 485 -31.22 -13.40 -0.28
C ASP A 485 -29.93 -12.63 0.09
N ASP A 486 -29.88 -11.33 -0.19
CA ASP A 486 -28.75 -10.44 0.10
C ASP A 486 -28.97 -9.56 1.33
N MET A 487 -27.96 -8.77 1.72
CA MET A 487 -28.03 -7.93 2.91
C MET A 487 -27.49 -6.53 2.67
N LEU A 488 -28.07 -5.55 3.37
CA LEU A 488 -27.53 -4.19 3.47
C LEU A 488 -26.88 -3.98 4.84
N PRO A 489 -25.72 -3.31 4.93
CA PRO A 489 -25.20 -2.85 6.22
C PRO A 489 -26.10 -1.77 6.82
N GLU A 490 -26.14 -1.68 8.15
CA GLU A 490 -27.10 -0.84 8.90
C GLU A 490 -27.04 0.68 8.59
N HIS A 491 -26.04 1.14 7.86
CA HIS A 491 -25.84 2.54 7.47
C HIS A 491 -26.09 2.81 5.97
N ALA A 492 -26.48 1.80 5.18
CA ALA A 492 -26.65 1.92 3.72
C ALA A 492 -27.65 3.02 3.32
N LEU A 493 -28.88 2.97 3.84
CA LEU A 493 -29.91 3.93 3.46
C LEU A 493 -29.61 5.36 3.97
N TYR A 494 -28.80 5.50 5.02
CA TYR A 494 -28.32 6.80 5.47
C TYR A 494 -27.40 7.46 4.44
N HIS A 495 -26.42 6.72 3.89
CA HIS A 495 -25.54 7.26 2.85
C HIS A 495 -26.30 7.59 1.57
N VAL A 496 -27.29 6.78 1.19
CA VAL A 496 -28.19 7.08 0.06
C VAL A 496 -28.95 8.40 0.32
N ALA A 497 -29.57 8.55 1.48
CA ALA A 497 -30.30 9.77 1.85
C ALA A 497 -29.39 11.01 1.87
N GLN A 498 -28.19 10.88 2.42
CA GLN A 498 -27.19 11.95 2.45
C GLN A 498 -26.77 12.35 1.03
N THR A 499 -26.59 11.37 0.13
CA THR A 499 -26.25 11.63 -1.28
C THR A 499 -27.37 12.37 -2.01
N ILE A 500 -28.62 11.97 -1.79
CA ILE A 500 -29.80 12.66 -2.34
C ILE A 500 -29.84 14.14 -1.89
N LEU A 501 -29.58 14.40 -0.61
CA LEU A 501 -29.60 15.76 -0.05
C LEU A 501 -28.43 16.61 -0.52
N ASN A 502 -27.23 16.02 -0.64
CA ASN A 502 -26.02 16.72 -1.08
C ASN A 502 -26.01 16.98 -2.60
N HIS A 503 -26.75 16.19 -3.37
CA HIS A 503 -26.82 16.29 -4.83
C HIS A 503 -28.27 16.42 -5.31
N PRO A 504 -28.91 17.60 -5.23
CA PRO A 504 -30.32 17.79 -5.61
C PRO A 504 -30.66 17.40 -7.06
N GLY A 505 -29.66 17.37 -7.94
CA GLY A 505 -29.79 16.95 -9.34
C GLY A 505 -29.65 15.44 -9.57
N VAL A 506 -29.30 14.64 -8.56
CA VAL A 506 -29.08 13.20 -8.72
C VAL A 506 -30.33 12.51 -9.26
N GLY A 507 -30.12 11.50 -10.11
CA GLY A 507 -31.16 10.68 -10.70
C GLY A 507 -30.93 9.19 -10.49
N VAL A 508 -29.67 8.77 -10.42
CA VAL A 508 -29.25 7.39 -10.11
C VAL A 508 -28.10 7.41 -9.12
N ILE A 509 -28.11 6.50 -8.16
CA ILE A 509 -27.04 6.28 -7.19
C ILE A 509 -26.65 4.80 -7.23
N TYR A 510 -25.37 4.51 -7.07
CA TYR A 510 -24.86 3.15 -6.84
C TYR A 510 -23.72 3.17 -5.84
N SER A 511 -23.38 2.00 -5.28
CA SER A 511 -22.34 1.86 -4.25
C SER A 511 -21.34 0.76 -4.54
N ASP A 512 -20.22 0.76 -3.81
CA ASP A 512 -19.36 -0.41 -3.71
C ASP A 512 -20.14 -1.59 -3.07
N GLU A 513 -19.64 -2.80 -3.33
CA GLU A 513 -20.23 -4.05 -2.84
C GLU A 513 -19.13 -5.05 -2.46
N ASP A 514 -19.49 -6.05 -1.66
CA ASP A 514 -18.65 -7.21 -1.44
C ASP A 514 -19.49 -8.49 -1.34
N LYS A 515 -18.83 -9.61 -1.06
CA LYS A 515 -19.47 -10.90 -0.91
C LYS A 515 -19.49 -11.31 0.55
N ILE A 516 -20.55 -11.99 0.96
CA ILE A 516 -20.69 -12.56 2.30
C ILE A 516 -20.95 -14.06 2.22
N ASP A 517 -20.24 -14.84 3.05
CA ASP A 517 -20.45 -16.29 3.16
C ASP A 517 -21.55 -16.63 4.19
N GLU A 518 -21.88 -17.92 4.30
CA GLU A 518 -22.87 -18.44 5.25
C GLU A 518 -22.51 -18.20 6.74
N HIS A 519 -21.26 -17.85 7.03
CA HIS A 519 -20.78 -17.55 8.38
C HIS A 519 -20.73 -16.04 8.67
N GLY A 520 -21.14 -15.21 7.70
CA GLY A 520 -21.10 -13.75 7.82
C GLY A 520 -19.71 -13.15 7.55
N ASN A 521 -18.74 -13.91 7.04
CA ASN A 521 -17.44 -13.37 6.67
C ASN A 521 -17.54 -12.66 5.31
N ARG A 522 -17.02 -11.43 5.29
CA ARG A 522 -17.00 -10.59 4.08
C ARG A 522 -15.71 -10.79 3.29
N PHE A 523 -15.79 -10.88 1.97
CA PHE A 523 -14.66 -11.12 1.06
C PHE A 523 -14.91 -10.58 -0.36
N SER A 524 -13.86 -10.52 -1.18
CA SER A 524 -13.91 -10.10 -2.60
C SER A 524 -14.62 -8.75 -2.85
N PRO A 525 -14.14 -7.64 -2.27
CA PRO A 525 -14.74 -6.33 -2.48
C PRO A 525 -14.61 -5.88 -3.94
N HIS A 526 -15.69 -5.33 -4.48
CA HIS A 526 -15.70 -4.60 -5.73
C HIS A 526 -15.76 -3.10 -5.42
N PHE A 527 -14.58 -2.49 -5.44
CA PHE A 527 -14.41 -1.05 -5.31
C PHE A 527 -14.46 -0.42 -6.70
N LYS A 528 -15.62 0.15 -7.00
CA LYS A 528 -16.02 0.65 -8.30
C LYS A 528 -15.41 2.04 -8.54
N SER A 529 -15.30 2.41 -9.81
CA SER A 529 -15.05 3.80 -10.17
C SER A 529 -16.31 4.63 -10.00
N ASP A 530 -16.16 5.95 -10.07
CA ASP A 530 -17.28 6.83 -10.40
C ASP A 530 -17.79 6.54 -11.83
N TRP A 531 -18.80 7.28 -12.28
CA TRP A 531 -19.50 6.99 -13.52
C TRP A 531 -18.53 6.89 -14.72
N ASN A 532 -18.48 5.69 -15.31
CA ASN A 532 -17.58 5.29 -16.37
C ASN A 532 -18.42 4.64 -17.48
N PRO A 533 -18.98 5.46 -18.39
CA PRO A 533 -19.99 4.99 -19.34
C PRO A 533 -19.46 3.93 -20.29
N ASP A 534 -18.22 4.07 -20.78
CA ASP A 534 -17.65 3.06 -21.67
C ASP A 534 -17.34 1.74 -20.93
N LEU A 535 -16.94 1.80 -19.65
CA LEU A 535 -16.84 0.60 -18.82
C LEU A 535 -18.21 -0.04 -18.59
N PHE A 536 -19.26 0.76 -18.35
CA PHE A 536 -20.63 0.29 -18.16
C PHE A 536 -21.18 -0.43 -19.41
N PHE A 537 -20.85 0.06 -20.60
CA PHE A 537 -21.21 -0.61 -21.85
C PHE A 537 -20.44 -1.91 -22.05
N SER A 538 -19.20 -2.00 -21.56
CA SER A 538 -18.42 -3.24 -21.60
C SER A 538 -18.77 -4.22 -20.48
N GLN A 539 -19.28 -3.78 -19.34
CA GLN A 539 -19.65 -4.63 -18.21
C GLN A 539 -20.59 -3.87 -17.26
N ASN A 540 -21.66 -4.54 -16.80
CA ASN A 540 -22.51 -3.96 -15.78
C ASN A 540 -21.82 -3.97 -14.41
N TYR A 541 -21.13 -2.88 -14.06
CA TYR A 541 -20.48 -2.70 -12.75
C TYR A 541 -21.33 -1.87 -11.77
N VAL A 542 -22.43 -1.26 -12.24
CA VAL A 542 -23.35 -0.44 -11.44
C VAL A 542 -24.35 -1.31 -10.66
N SER A 543 -24.43 -2.61 -10.98
CA SER A 543 -25.25 -3.60 -10.28
C SER A 543 -25.16 -3.48 -8.76
N HIS A 544 -26.29 -3.82 -8.15
CA HIS A 544 -26.59 -3.88 -6.73
C HIS A 544 -26.38 -2.58 -5.93
N LEU A 545 -27.22 -2.48 -4.90
CA LEU A 545 -27.83 -1.24 -4.41
C LEU A 545 -27.93 -0.11 -5.45
N GLY A 546 -28.51 -0.41 -6.61
CA GLY A 546 -28.95 0.64 -7.53
C GLY A 546 -30.12 1.40 -6.93
N VAL A 547 -30.02 2.74 -6.86
CA VAL A 547 -31.10 3.60 -6.36
C VAL A 547 -31.50 4.59 -7.45
N TYR A 548 -32.77 4.58 -7.82
CA TYR A 548 -33.30 5.29 -8.97
C TYR A 548 -34.38 6.27 -8.53
N LYS A 549 -34.41 7.44 -9.16
CA LYS A 549 -35.52 8.36 -9.01
C LYS A 549 -36.78 7.76 -9.65
N LYS A 550 -37.86 7.61 -8.89
CA LYS A 550 -39.11 6.96 -9.32
C LYS A 550 -39.68 7.56 -10.59
N SER A 551 -39.66 8.89 -10.70
CA SER A 551 -40.11 9.60 -11.91
C SER A 551 -39.37 9.21 -13.20
N ILE A 552 -38.14 8.71 -13.13
CA ILE A 552 -37.39 8.19 -14.29
C ILE A 552 -37.87 6.77 -14.61
N LEU A 553 -38.01 5.92 -13.58
CA LEU A 553 -38.56 4.57 -13.74
C LEU A 553 -39.95 4.58 -14.37
N ASP A 554 -40.80 5.54 -13.99
CA ASP A 554 -42.13 5.72 -14.57
C ASP A 554 -42.09 6.08 -16.05
N LYS A 555 -41.15 6.94 -16.47
CA LYS A 555 -40.96 7.32 -17.88
C LYS A 555 -40.53 6.14 -18.76
N ILE A 556 -39.71 5.24 -18.21
CA ILE A 556 -39.19 4.08 -18.96
C ILE A 556 -40.10 2.85 -18.85
N GLY A 557 -41.16 2.91 -18.01
CA GLY A 557 -42.09 1.80 -17.79
C GLY A 557 -41.55 0.67 -16.90
N GLY A 558 -40.61 0.96 -15.99
CA GLY A 558 -40.05 -0.04 -15.07
C GLY A 558 -39.11 -1.05 -15.74
N PHE A 559 -39.11 -2.29 -15.24
CA PHE A 559 -38.30 -3.40 -15.73
C PHE A 559 -38.87 -4.01 -17.02
N ARG A 560 -38.00 -4.38 -17.95
CA ARG A 560 -38.40 -4.99 -19.21
C ARG A 560 -38.36 -6.51 -19.12
N VAL A 561 -39.40 -7.17 -19.64
CA VAL A 561 -39.46 -8.63 -19.76
C VAL A 561 -38.66 -9.09 -20.98
N GLY A 562 -38.04 -10.26 -20.91
CA GLY A 562 -37.24 -10.85 -21.99
C GLY A 562 -35.76 -10.44 -21.99
N VAL A 563 -35.30 -9.87 -20.88
CA VAL A 563 -33.89 -9.55 -20.60
C VAL A 563 -33.47 -10.01 -19.20
N GLU A 564 -34.19 -10.99 -18.65
CA GLU A 564 -33.89 -11.62 -17.37
C GLU A 564 -32.43 -12.12 -17.38
N GLY A 565 -31.70 -11.87 -16.31
CA GLY A 565 -30.25 -12.08 -16.22
C GLY A 565 -29.42 -10.84 -16.52
N SER A 566 -30.00 -9.82 -17.16
CA SER A 566 -29.36 -8.52 -17.42
C SER A 566 -30.31 -7.34 -17.11
N GLN A 567 -31.37 -7.58 -16.34
CA GLN A 567 -32.44 -6.63 -16.11
C GLN A 567 -31.95 -5.31 -15.48
N ASP A 568 -30.93 -5.35 -14.61
CA ASP A 568 -30.37 -4.16 -13.98
C ASP A 568 -29.63 -3.27 -14.99
N GLN A 569 -28.83 -3.90 -15.87
CA GLN A 569 -28.12 -3.18 -16.94
C GLN A 569 -29.14 -2.56 -17.91
N ASP A 570 -30.16 -3.32 -18.32
CA ASP A 570 -31.24 -2.84 -19.18
C ASP A 570 -31.98 -1.64 -18.56
N LEU A 571 -32.28 -1.71 -17.26
CA LEU A 571 -32.96 -0.65 -16.54
C LEU A 571 -32.14 0.65 -16.60
N LEU A 572 -30.85 0.59 -16.25
CA LEU A 572 -29.98 1.76 -16.27
C LEU A 572 -29.76 2.27 -17.71
N LEU A 573 -29.51 1.39 -18.69
CA LEU A 573 -29.40 1.77 -20.10
C LEU A 573 -30.60 2.60 -20.56
N ARG A 574 -31.83 2.18 -20.21
CA ARG A 574 -33.05 2.93 -20.54
C ARG A 574 -33.23 4.22 -19.74
N CYS A 575 -32.60 4.34 -18.57
CA CYS A 575 -32.58 5.60 -17.81
C CYS A 575 -31.63 6.65 -18.42
N LEU A 576 -30.53 6.24 -19.08
CA LEU A 576 -29.49 7.15 -19.56
C LEU A 576 -30.00 8.31 -20.44
N PRO A 577 -30.97 8.14 -21.36
CA PRO A 577 -31.48 9.26 -22.17
C PRO A 577 -32.15 10.38 -21.36
N TYR A 578 -32.47 10.14 -20.08
CA TYR A 578 -33.10 11.11 -19.17
C TYR A 578 -32.13 11.67 -18.13
N LEU A 579 -30.85 11.32 -18.22
CA LEU A 579 -29.81 11.66 -17.26
C LEU A 579 -28.64 12.35 -17.97
N LYS A 580 -27.99 13.25 -17.25
CA LYS A 580 -26.62 13.66 -17.53
C LYS A 580 -25.66 12.83 -16.70
N ASP A 581 -24.41 12.74 -17.14
CA ASP A 581 -23.36 11.96 -16.48
C ASP A 581 -23.21 12.37 -15.00
N GLU A 582 -23.33 13.66 -14.66
CA GLU A 582 -23.19 14.16 -13.28
C GLU A 582 -24.40 13.83 -12.38
N GLN A 583 -25.48 13.27 -12.94
CA GLN A 583 -26.66 12.84 -12.19
C GLN A 583 -26.60 11.37 -11.79
N ILE A 584 -25.53 10.66 -12.15
CA ILE A 584 -25.25 9.27 -11.78
C ILE A 584 -24.11 9.29 -10.76
N ILE A 585 -24.43 9.08 -9.48
CA ILE A 585 -23.49 9.28 -8.38
C ILE A 585 -23.08 7.94 -7.76
N HIS A 586 -21.78 7.77 -7.59
CA HIS A 586 -21.19 6.67 -6.87
C HIS A 586 -21.01 7.00 -5.38
N ILE A 587 -21.35 6.07 -4.50
CA ILE A 587 -20.99 6.09 -3.09
C ILE A 587 -19.87 5.07 -2.86
N PRO A 588 -18.61 5.49 -2.64
CA PRO A 588 -17.45 4.60 -2.46
C PRO A 588 -17.41 3.97 -1.05
N HIS A 589 -18.54 3.42 -0.63
CA HIS A 589 -18.72 2.62 0.59
C HIS A 589 -19.37 1.31 0.22
N VAL A 590 -19.01 0.24 0.93
CA VAL A 590 -19.60 -1.07 0.70
C VAL A 590 -20.98 -1.09 1.32
N LEU A 591 -22.01 -0.80 0.53
CA LEU A 591 -23.41 -0.69 0.98
C LEU A 591 -24.28 -1.87 0.55
N TYR A 592 -23.68 -2.91 -0.02
CA TYR A 592 -24.36 -4.13 -0.43
C TYR A 592 -23.47 -5.35 -0.16
N HIS A 593 -24.05 -6.38 0.45
CA HIS A 593 -23.39 -7.66 0.71
C HIS A 593 -24.08 -8.75 -0.11
N TRP A 594 -23.41 -9.20 -1.17
CA TRP A 594 -23.88 -10.27 -2.04
C TRP A 594 -23.60 -11.63 -1.40
N ARG A 595 -24.65 -12.38 -1.08
CA ARG A 595 -24.55 -13.68 -0.44
C ARG A 595 -24.15 -14.76 -1.44
N MET A 596 -23.04 -15.43 -1.16
CA MET A 596 -22.56 -16.56 -1.97
C MET A 596 -23.01 -17.89 -1.33
N VAL A 597 -24.19 -18.38 -1.68
CA VAL A 597 -24.72 -19.69 -1.22
C VAL A 597 -24.83 -20.72 -2.36
N GLU A 598 -24.68 -22.00 -2.01
CA GLU A 598 -24.81 -23.11 -2.94
C GLU A 598 -26.26 -23.19 -3.47
N GLY A 599 -26.44 -22.95 -4.77
CA GLY A 599 -27.75 -22.83 -5.43
C GLY A 599 -28.08 -21.43 -5.95
N SER A 600 -27.32 -20.38 -5.60
CA SER A 600 -27.43 -19.08 -6.25
C SER A 600 -26.93 -19.16 -7.70
N THR A 601 -27.59 -18.40 -8.57
CA THR A 601 -27.53 -18.31 -10.05
C THR A 601 -26.12 -18.22 -10.70
N ALA A 602 -25.06 -18.19 -9.89
CA ALA A 602 -23.67 -17.99 -10.34
C ALA A 602 -22.91 -19.30 -10.67
N LEU A 603 -23.43 -20.47 -10.27
CA LEU A 603 -22.66 -21.73 -10.29
C LEU A 603 -23.03 -22.72 -11.40
N SER A 604 -24.14 -22.54 -12.13
CA SER A 604 -24.51 -23.48 -13.18
C SER A 604 -23.96 -23.04 -14.56
N SER A 605 -23.34 -23.96 -15.30
CA SER A 605 -22.74 -23.69 -16.61
C SER A 605 -23.76 -23.30 -17.68
N GLY A 606 -25.04 -23.63 -17.50
CA GLY A 606 -26.14 -23.22 -18.38
C GLY A 606 -26.61 -21.77 -18.16
N GLU A 607 -26.45 -21.23 -16.94
CA GLU A 607 -26.91 -19.88 -16.61
C GLU A 607 -26.01 -18.75 -17.14
N LYS A 608 -24.76 -19.08 -17.52
CA LYS A 608 -23.79 -18.10 -18.05
C LYS A 608 -24.09 -17.64 -19.48
N ASN A 609 -24.74 -18.47 -20.29
CA ASN A 609 -25.00 -18.12 -21.70
C ASN A 609 -26.21 -17.19 -21.84
N TYR A 610 -27.33 -17.45 -21.16
CA TYR A 610 -28.53 -16.62 -21.30
C TYR A 610 -28.32 -15.21 -20.73
N THR A 611 -27.58 -15.06 -19.62
CA THR A 611 -27.23 -13.77 -19.01
C THR A 611 -26.41 -12.90 -19.97
N THR A 612 -25.43 -13.50 -20.65
CA THR A 612 -24.63 -12.81 -21.66
C THR A 612 -25.49 -12.40 -22.88
N GLU A 613 -26.35 -13.29 -23.38
CA GLU A 613 -27.25 -12.98 -24.50
C GLU A 613 -28.25 -11.86 -24.15
N ALA A 614 -28.80 -11.86 -22.93
CA ALA A 614 -29.69 -10.82 -22.43
C ALA A 614 -28.99 -9.45 -22.37
N GLY A 615 -27.72 -9.40 -21.95
CA GLY A 615 -26.94 -8.15 -21.94
C GLY A 615 -26.60 -7.65 -23.34
N ILE A 616 -26.21 -8.55 -24.25
CA ILE A 616 -26.01 -8.19 -25.67
C ILE A 616 -27.30 -7.60 -26.26
N LYS A 617 -28.44 -8.23 -25.98
CA LYS A 617 -29.76 -7.74 -26.41
C LYS A 617 -30.05 -6.35 -25.83
N SER A 618 -29.82 -6.15 -24.53
CA SER A 618 -30.07 -4.88 -23.84
C SER A 618 -29.23 -3.73 -24.42
N LEU A 619 -27.94 -3.96 -24.66
CA LEU A 619 -27.04 -2.99 -25.29
C LEU A 619 -27.45 -2.71 -26.74
N ARG A 620 -27.75 -3.74 -27.53
CA ARG A 620 -28.19 -3.59 -28.92
C ARG A 620 -29.44 -2.72 -28.99
N ASP A 621 -30.46 -3.06 -28.21
CA ASP A 621 -31.73 -2.33 -28.17
C ASP A 621 -31.51 -0.86 -27.74
N TYR A 622 -30.60 -0.62 -26.77
CA TYR A 622 -30.22 0.72 -26.35
C TYR A 622 -29.58 1.52 -27.48
N PHE A 623 -28.51 1.01 -28.11
CA PHE A 623 -27.82 1.75 -29.17
C PHE A 623 -28.69 1.95 -30.42
N GLU A 624 -29.55 0.98 -30.76
CA GLU A 624 -30.56 1.13 -31.81
C GLU A 624 -31.53 2.26 -31.49
N SER A 625 -32.01 2.36 -30.24
CA SER A 625 -32.88 3.47 -29.81
C SER A 625 -32.21 4.84 -29.88
N GLN A 626 -30.87 4.89 -29.77
CA GLN A 626 -30.08 6.11 -29.90
C GLN A 626 -29.65 6.39 -31.36
N ASN A 627 -30.12 5.60 -32.33
CA ASN A 627 -29.71 5.65 -33.75
C ASN A 627 -28.19 5.54 -33.95
N LYS A 628 -27.50 4.83 -33.04
CA LYS A 628 -26.06 4.57 -33.15
C LYS A 628 -25.82 3.25 -33.86
N LYS A 629 -25.02 3.29 -34.92
CA LYS A 629 -24.60 2.08 -35.64
C LYS A 629 -23.44 1.42 -34.92
N VAL A 630 -23.76 0.39 -34.15
CA VAL A 630 -22.77 -0.39 -33.40
C VAL A 630 -23.04 -1.89 -33.57
N THR A 631 -21.96 -2.67 -33.50
CA THR A 631 -22.05 -4.11 -33.30
C THR A 631 -21.70 -4.43 -31.85
N VAL A 632 -22.55 -5.21 -31.18
CA VAL A 632 -22.32 -5.68 -29.82
C VAL A 632 -22.05 -7.18 -29.86
N SER A 633 -20.91 -7.59 -29.34
CA SER A 633 -20.52 -9.00 -29.20
C SER A 633 -20.00 -9.29 -27.79
N GLN A 634 -19.91 -10.57 -27.45
CA GLN A 634 -19.28 -11.01 -26.21
C GLN A 634 -17.76 -10.78 -26.27
N ALA A 635 -17.18 -10.28 -25.18
CA ALA A 635 -15.73 -10.13 -25.01
C ALA A 635 -15.10 -11.38 -24.36
N ALA A 636 -13.83 -11.31 -23.94
CA ALA A 636 -13.06 -12.49 -23.50
C ALA A 636 -13.59 -13.15 -22.22
N VAL A 637 -14.39 -12.44 -21.41
CA VAL A 637 -14.93 -12.91 -20.13
C VAL A 637 -16.47 -12.97 -20.21
N PRO A 638 -17.15 -13.96 -19.59
CA PRO A 638 -18.62 -13.96 -19.54
C PRO A 638 -19.18 -12.64 -18.96
N ASN A 639 -20.32 -12.19 -19.49
CA ASN A 639 -20.95 -10.92 -19.12
C ASN A 639 -20.05 -9.68 -19.29
N THR A 640 -19.10 -9.76 -20.22
CA THR A 640 -18.37 -8.60 -20.74
C THR A 640 -18.62 -8.47 -22.25
N TYR A 641 -18.61 -7.24 -22.76
CA TYR A 641 -19.09 -6.92 -24.10
C TYR A 641 -18.08 -6.04 -24.85
N HIS A 642 -17.96 -6.32 -26.15
CA HIS A 642 -17.28 -5.45 -27.10
C HIS A 642 -18.34 -4.65 -27.87
N VAL A 643 -18.36 -3.33 -27.66
CA VAL A 643 -19.17 -2.40 -28.45
C VAL A 643 -18.29 -1.77 -29.52
N SER A 644 -18.42 -2.27 -30.74
CA SER A 644 -17.69 -1.77 -31.90
C SER A 644 -18.53 -0.75 -32.66
N TYR A 645 -18.03 0.47 -32.80
CA TYR A 645 -18.72 1.55 -33.49
C TYR A 645 -18.39 1.52 -34.99
N GLU A 646 -19.38 1.73 -35.85
CA GLU A 646 -19.10 1.91 -37.28
C GLU A 646 -18.36 3.22 -37.52
N ILE A 647 -17.31 3.16 -38.34
CA ILE A 647 -16.60 4.35 -38.81
C ILE A 647 -17.48 4.99 -39.89
N SER A 648 -18.29 5.97 -39.49
CA SER A 648 -19.34 6.57 -40.35
C SER A 648 -18.83 7.57 -41.39
N GLU A 649 -17.57 7.99 -41.30
CA GLU A 649 -16.92 8.88 -42.28
C GLU A 649 -16.17 8.09 -43.36
N ALA A 650 -15.93 8.72 -44.52
CA ALA A 650 -14.88 8.26 -45.42
C ALA A 650 -13.60 8.14 -44.58
N GLU A 651 -13.11 6.91 -44.40
CA GLU A 651 -11.97 6.55 -43.54
C GLU A 651 -11.05 7.75 -43.25
N PRO A 652 -11.04 8.35 -42.05
CA PRO A 652 -10.33 9.61 -41.82
C PRO A 652 -8.82 9.44 -41.89
N LEU A 653 -8.12 10.31 -42.62
CA LEU A 653 -6.66 10.23 -42.70
C LEU A 653 -6.03 10.38 -41.30
N VAL A 654 -5.23 9.40 -40.90
CA VAL A 654 -4.44 9.43 -39.66
C VAL A 654 -3.00 9.83 -39.96
N SER A 655 -2.48 10.86 -39.29
CA SER A 655 -1.05 11.19 -39.32
C SER A 655 -0.35 10.58 -38.10
N LEU A 656 0.42 9.50 -38.32
CA LEU A 656 1.21 8.84 -37.28
C LEU A 656 2.57 9.54 -37.13
N LEU A 657 2.76 10.20 -35.99
CA LEU A 657 3.96 10.96 -35.65
C LEU A 657 4.91 10.07 -34.86
N ILE A 658 6.13 9.88 -35.38
CA ILE A 658 7.12 8.96 -34.81
C ILE A 658 8.43 9.72 -34.52
N PRO A 659 8.61 10.31 -33.32
CA PRO A 659 9.88 10.89 -32.89
C PRO A 659 10.97 9.84 -32.78
N THR A 660 12.14 10.09 -33.37
CA THR A 660 13.24 9.13 -33.34
C THR A 660 14.61 9.80 -33.40
N ARG A 661 15.63 9.04 -33.00
CA ARG A 661 17.04 9.37 -33.19
C ARG A 661 17.84 8.07 -33.14
N ASP A 662 18.57 7.77 -34.22
CA ASP A 662 19.44 6.59 -34.35
C ASP A 662 18.71 5.26 -34.04
N HIS A 663 19.47 4.17 -33.80
CA HIS A 663 18.94 2.85 -33.46
C HIS A 663 18.01 2.25 -34.52
N LEU A 664 18.55 2.05 -35.74
CA LEU A 664 17.82 1.51 -36.90
C LEU A 664 16.85 0.37 -36.54
N HIS A 665 17.30 -0.62 -35.77
CA HIS A 665 16.49 -1.79 -35.44
C HIS A 665 15.14 -1.45 -34.77
N LEU A 666 15.05 -0.38 -33.97
CA LEU A 666 13.79 0.04 -33.34
C LEU A 666 12.86 0.70 -34.36
N ILE A 667 13.34 1.76 -35.02
CA ILE A 667 12.52 2.54 -35.95
C ILE A 667 12.09 1.73 -37.17
N GLU A 668 12.95 0.87 -37.69
CA GLU A 668 12.60 -0.04 -38.78
C GLU A 668 11.53 -1.03 -38.35
N THR A 669 11.68 -1.67 -37.18
CA THR A 669 10.67 -2.61 -36.65
C THR A 669 9.33 -1.91 -36.46
N CYS A 670 9.33 -0.70 -35.88
CA CYS A 670 8.14 0.11 -35.68
C CYS A 670 7.44 0.41 -37.01
N VAL A 671 8.13 1.08 -37.94
CA VAL A 671 7.56 1.54 -39.21
C VAL A 671 7.11 0.36 -40.06
N ARG A 672 7.95 -0.68 -40.22
CA ARG A 672 7.57 -1.87 -41.00
C ARG A 672 6.42 -2.62 -40.37
N SER A 673 6.36 -2.78 -39.03
CA SER A 673 5.22 -3.44 -38.39
C SER A 673 3.90 -2.69 -38.64
N ILE A 674 3.91 -1.35 -38.63
CA ILE A 674 2.74 -0.54 -38.97
C ILE A 674 2.34 -0.76 -40.43
N LEU A 675 3.28 -0.68 -41.36
CA LEU A 675 3.04 -0.83 -42.80
C LEU A 675 2.54 -2.23 -43.17
N ASP A 676 3.16 -3.27 -42.60
CA ASP A 676 2.93 -4.65 -43.02
C ASP A 676 1.72 -5.26 -42.32
N LYS A 677 1.52 -4.97 -41.02
CA LYS A 677 0.52 -5.66 -40.20
C LYS A 677 -0.82 -4.92 -40.09
N SER A 678 -0.88 -3.60 -40.27
CA SER A 678 -2.13 -2.84 -40.03
C SER A 678 -3.18 -3.10 -41.12
N LEU A 679 -4.44 -3.31 -40.72
CA LEU A 679 -5.57 -3.46 -41.64
C LEU A 679 -6.09 -2.12 -42.16
N TYR A 680 -6.13 -1.10 -41.30
CA TYR A 680 -6.45 0.26 -41.70
C TYR A 680 -5.36 0.83 -42.61
N ARG A 681 -5.72 1.38 -43.78
CA ARG A 681 -4.75 1.83 -44.80
C ARG A 681 -4.72 3.33 -45.05
N ASN A 682 -5.70 4.11 -44.57
CA ASN A 682 -5.71 5.55 -44.80
C ASN A 682 -4.89 6.32 -43.75
N PHE A 683 -3.57 6.12 -43.74
CA PHE A 683 -2.66 6.82 -42.84
C PHE A 683 -1.43 7.37 -43.59
N GLU A 684 -0.79 8.38 -43.03
CA GLU A 684 0.58 8.78 -43.35
C GLU A 684 1.47 8.58 -42.12
N ILE A 685 2.77 8.38 -42.34
CA ILE A 685 3.77 8.29 -41.27
C ILE A 685 4.71 9.48 -41.40
N LEU A 686 4.83 10.27 -40.33
CA LEU A 686 5.81 11.35 -40.19
C LEU A 686 6.87 10.91 -39.19
N ILE A 687 8.03 10.50 -39.71
CA ILE A 687 9.22 10.22 -38.90
C ILE A 687 9.84 11.57 -38.53
N LEU A 688 9.88 11.88 -37.24
CA LEU A 688 10.40 13.15 -36.72
C LEU A 688 11.83 12.90 -36.23
N ASP A 689 12.79 13.14 -37.11
CA ASP A 689 14.20 12.84 -36.88
C ASP A 689 14.84 13.93 -36.02
N ASN A 690 15.29 13.58 -34.81
CA ASN A 690 15.99 14.48 -33.90
C ASN A 690 17.52 14.43 -34.08
N GLY A 691 17.96 14.54 -35.34
CA GLY A 691 19.37 14.60 -35.70
C GLY A 691 20.09 13.27 -35.57
N SER A 692 19.56 12.22 -36.22
CA SER A 692 20.24 10.94 -36.38
C SER A 692 21.58 11.12 -37.09
N VAL A 693 22.58 10.33 -36.66
CA VAL A 693 23.95 10.36 -37.17
C VAL A 693 24.43 8.99 -37.66
N GLU A 694 23.73 7.91 -37.28
CA GLU A 694 24.03 6.55 -37.76
C GLU A 694 23.74 6.43 -39.26
N GLU A 695 24.76 6.07 -40.03
CA GLU A 695 24.68 5.99 -41.50
C GLU A 695 23.58 5.03 -41.97
N ASP A 696 23.41 3.90 -41.26
CA ASP A 696 22.39 2.91 -41.59
C ASP A 696 20.96 3.42 -41.32
N THR A 697 20.75 4.23 -40.26
CA THR A 697 19.47 4.88 -39.99
C THR A 697 19.14 5.92 -41.06
N ILE A 698 20.12 6.71 -41.49
CA ILE A 698 19.94 7.71 -42.56
C ILE A 698 19.61 7.01 -43.90
N LYS A 699 20.32 5.93 -44.25
CA LYS A 699 20.03 5.13 -45.44
C LYS A 699 18.63 4.53 -45.40
N PHE A 700 18.18 4.08 -44.24
CA PHE A 700 16.81 3.57 -44.07
C PHE A 700 15.77 4.66 -44.30
N PHE A 701 15.99 5.89 -43.82
CA PHE A 701 15.09 7.03 -44.08
C PHE A 701 14.95 7.37 -45.55
N GLU A 702 16.03 7.30 -46.34
CA GLU A 702 15.97 7.45 -47.79
C GLU A 702 15.17 6.30 -48.42
N THR A 703 15.52 5.07 -48.05
CA THR A 703 14.90 3.84 -48.60
C THR A 703 13.39 3.79 -48.35
N ILE A 704 12.95 4.05 -47.11
CA ILE A 704 11.54 3.91 -46.75
C ILE A 704 10.64 4.96 -47.39
N GLN A 705 11.16 6.17 -47.64
CA GLN A 705 10.42 7.22 -48.35
C GLN A 705 10.30 6.91 -49.85
N ASP A 706 11.31 6.28 -50.44
CA ASP A 706 11.26 5.79 -51.83
C ASP A 706 10.30 4.60 -51.98
N GLU A 707 10.26 3.68 -50.99
CA GLU A 707 9.34 2.55 -50.95
C GLU A 707 7.87 3.00 -50.78
N TYR A 708 7.61 4.01 -49.94
CA TYR A 708 6.26 4.43 -49.56
C TYR A 708 6.05 5.95 -49.61
N SER A 709 5.31 6.42 -50.62
CA SER A 709 5.02 7.86 -50.85
C SER A 709 4.27 8.58 -49.71
N TYR A 710 3.67 7.84 -48.78
CA TYR A 710 2.97 8.36 -47.59
C TYR A 710 3.80 8.26 -46.30
N VAL A 711 5.09 7.91 -46.41
CA VAL A 711 6.08 8.04 -45.35
C VAL A 711 6.93 9.28 -45.63
N ARG A 712 7.09 10.16 -44.64
CA ARG A 712 7.92 11.36 -44.75
C ARG A 712 8.82 11.49 -43.52
N VAL A 713 10.05 11.95 -43.74
CA VAL A 713 11.02 12.22 -42.68
C VAL A 713 11.16 13.74 -42.54
N LEU A 714 10.88 14.25 -41.34
CA LEU A 714 10.98 15.67 -41.00
C LEU A 714 12.14 15.87 -40.03
N GLN A 715 13.02 16.82 -40.37
CA GLN A 715 14.20 17.13 -39.58
C GLN A 715 13.86 18.09 -38.44
N TYR A 716 14.09 17.67 -37.19
CA TYR A 716 13.92 18.46 -35.99
C TYR A 716 15.28 18.73 -35.32
N ASN A 717 15.95 19.79 -35.79
CA ASN A 717 17.32 20.16 -35.40
C ASN A 717 17.38 20.99 -34.11
N HIS A 718 16.75 20.50 -33.04
CA HIS A 718 16.74 21.15 -31.73
C HIS A 718 17.12 20.15 -30.62
N PRO A 719 17.46 20.60 -29.40
CA PRO A 719 17.62 19.70 -28.26
C PRO A 719 16.37 18.85 -28.04
N PHE A 720 16.57 17.58 -27.66
CA PHE A 720 15.47 16.65 -27.47
C PHE A 720 14.45 17.18 -26.45
N ASN A 721 13.21 17.26 -26.90
CA ASN A 721 12.04 17.64 -26.14
C ASN A 721 10.85 16.91 -26.77
N TYR A 722 10.34 15.89 -26.08
CA TYR A 722 9.29 15.01 -26.60
C TYR A 722 8.01 15.80 -26.92
N SER A 723 7.67 16.76 -26.06
CA SER A 723 6.52 17.63 -26.26
C SER A 723 6.69 18.52 -27.49
N ALA A 724 7.84 19.17 -27.64
CA ALA A 724 8.09 20.09 -28.76
C ALA A 724 8.16 19.37 -30.11
N ILE A 725 8.82 18.21 -30.18
CA ILE A 725 8.95 17.48 -31.45
C ILE A 725 7.58 16.96 -31.92
N ASN A 726 6.71 16.51 -31.01
CA ASN A 726 5.35 16.11 -31.37
C ASN A 726 4.49 17.31 -31.79
N ASN A 727 4.57 18.45 -31.10
CA ASN A 727 3.91 19.69 -31.53
C ASN A 727 4.32 20.07 -32.96
N PHE A 728 5.63 20.06 -33.25
CA PHE A 728 6.18 20.27 -34.59
C PHE A 728 5.65 19.28 -35.63
N GLY A 729 5.50 18.00 -35.26
CA GLY A 729 4.93 16.98 -36.13
C GLY A 729 3.47 17.27 -36.52
N VAL A 730 2.65 17.74 -35.57
CA VAL A 730 1.25 18.11 -35.82
C VAL A 730 1.14 19.27 -36.82
N GLU A 731 2.04 20.24 -36.78
CA GLU A 731 2.06 21.35 -37.75
C GLU A 731 2.21 20.87 -39.21
N HIS A 732 2.86 19.71 -39.40
CA HIS A 732 3.14 19.13 -40.72
C HIS A 732 2.18 17.98 -41.09
N ALA A 733 1.31 17.59 -40.18
CA ALA A 733 0.31 16.55 -40.35
C ALA A 733 -0.79 17.01 -41.32
N LYS A 734 -1.28 16.08 -42.15
CA LYS A 734 -2.41 16.28 -43.07
C LYS A 734 -3.69 15.63 -42.58
N GLY A 735 -3.58 14.67 -41.66
CA GLY A 735 -4.69 13.91 -41.10
C GLY A 735 -5.59 14.76 -40.23
N SER A 736 -6.89 14.42 -40.22
CA SER A 736 -7.85 14.92 -39.25
C SER A 736 -7.70 14.24 -37.89
N ILE A 737 -7.05 13.06 -37.87
CA ILE A 737 -6.67 12.33 -36.66
C ILE A 737 -5.15 12.34 -36.54
N ILE A 738 -4.66 12.67 -35.35
CA ILE A 738 -3.25 12.62 -34.99
C ILE A 738 -3.00 11.35 -34.18
N GLY A 739 -2.00 10.57 -34.57
CA GLY A 739 -1.49 9.45 -33.79
C GLY A 739 -0.10 9.76 -33.24
N LEU A 740 0.03 9.82 -31.93
CA LEU A 740 1.31 9.90 -31.24
C LEU A 740 1.84 8.49 -31.02
N VAL A 741 3.01 8.20 -31.58
CA VAL A 741 3.55 6.84 -31.63
C VAL A 741 5.05 6.88 -31.31
N ASN A 742 5.49 6.13 -30.31
CA ASN A 742 6.93 6.01 -30.05
C ASN A 742 7.61 5.15 -31.13
N ASN A 743 8.90 5.39 -31.38
CA ASN A 743 9.67 4.66 -32.39
C ASN A 743 10.01 3.20 -32.03
N ASP A 744 9.61 2.74 -30.85
CA ASP A 744 9.92 1.44 -30.28
C ASP A 744 8.64 0.65 -29.94
N ILE A 745 7.55 0.91 -30.68
CA ILE A 745 6.35 0.05 -30.66
C ILE A 745 6.41 -1.02 -31.76
N GLU A 746 5.67 -2.11 -31.58
CA GLU A 746 5.47 -3.12 -32.61
C GLU A 746 4.02 -3.60 -32.62
N VAL A 747 3.37 -3.59 -33.78
CA VAL A 747 1.97 -4.04 -33.93
C VAL A 747 1.83 -5.54 -33.61
N ILE A 748 0.88 -5.89 -32.73
CA ILE A 748 0.46 -7.28 -32.46
C ILE A 748 -0.85 -7.55 -33.19
N SER A 749 -1.90 -6.75 -32.90
CA SER A 749 -3.23 -6.94 -33.48
C SER A 749 -3.39 -6.15 -34.78
N PRO A 750 -3.64 -6.78 -35.94
CA PRO A 750 -3.76 -6.09 -37.22
C PRO A 750 -4.83 -4.99 -37.27
N ASP A 751 -5.90 -5.12 -36.49
CA ASP A 751 -7.04 -4.21 -36.40
C ASP A 751 -6.87 -3.10 -35.36
N TRP A 752 -5.70 -2.98 -34.72
CA TRP A 752 -5.44 -2.01 -33.64
C TRP A 752 -5.89 -0.59 -34.00
N LEU A 753 -5.52 -0.11 -35.20
CA LEU A 753 -5.80 1.23 -35.65
C LEU A 753 -7.29 1.41 -35.96
N ASN A 754 -7.96 0.41 -36.55
CA ASN A 754 -9.41 0.41 -36.76
C ASN A 754 -10.16 0.55 -35.42
N ASN A 755 -9.76 -0.24 -34.40
CA ASN A 755 -10.39 -0.22 -33.08
C ASN A 755 -10.23 1.15 -32.42
N MET A 756 -9.04 1.76 -32.47
CA MET A 756 -8.81 3.09 -31.90
C MET A 756 -9.58 4.18 -32.66
N ILE A 757 -9.61 4.12 -34.01
CA ILE A 757 -10.33 5.10 -34.84
C ILE A 757 -11.82 5.05 -34.55
N SER A 758 -12.42 3.86 -34.41
CA SER A 758 -13.85 3.71 -34.12
C SER A 758 -14.29 4.45 -32.85
N HIS A 759 -13.35 4.69 -31.92
CA HIS A 759 -13.61 5.47 -30.71
C HIS A 759 -13.22 6.94 -30.83
N VAL A 760 -12.09 7.30 -31.46
CA VAL A 760 -11.60 8.70 -31.49
C VAL A 760 -12.50 9.63 -32.30
N VAL A 761 -13.24 9.08 -33.27
CA VAL A 761 -14.21 9.84 -34.08
C VAL A 761 -15.51 10.17 -33.32
N ARG A 762 -15.71 9.59 -32.13
CA ARG A 762 -16.89 9.89 -31.31
C ARG A 762 -16.78 11.31 -30.74
N PRO A 763 -17.79 12.18 -30.89
CA PRO A 763 -17.71 13.58 -30.48
C PRO A 763 -17.30 13.78 -29.01
N GLU A 764 -17.77 12.90 -28.12
CA GLU A 764 -17.52 12.96 -26.68
C GLU A 764 -16.15 12.41 -26.24
N ILE A 765 -15.39 11.78 -27.14
CA ILE A 765 -14.07 11.20 -26.86
C ILE A 765 -12.96 12.15 -27.28
N GLY A 766 -11.97 12.31 -26.40
CA GLY A 766 -10.77 13.10 -26.63
C GLY A 766 -9.60 12.22 -27.07
N CYS A 767 -8.86 11.67 -26.11
CA CYS A 767 -7.74 10.76 -26.36
C CYS A 767 -8.19 9.29 -26.36
N VAL A 768 -7.61 8.47 -27.25
CA VAL A 768 -7.76 7.01 -27.26
C VAL A 768 -6.40 6.34 -27.12
N GLY A 769 -6.21 5.52 -26.10
CA GLY A 769 -4.97 4.80 -25.82
C GLY A 769 -5.04 3.30 -26.11
N ALA A 770 -3.90 2.74 -26.51
CA ALA A 770 -3.73 1.32 -26.81
C ALA A 770 -3.37 0.47 -25.57
N LYS A 771 -3.48 -0.85 -25.68
CA LYS A 771 -2.94 -1.83 -24.74
C LYS A 771 -1.51 -2.17 -25.12
N LEU A 772 -0.56 -1.91 -24.21
CA LEU A 772 0.86 -2.13 -24.48
C LEU A 772 1.42 -3.25 -23.60
N TYR A 773 2.18 -4.15 -24.22
CA TYR A 773 2.94 -5.20 -23.55
C TYR A 773 4.44 -4.96 -23.64
N TYR A 774 5.16 -5.46 -22.65
CA TYR A 774 6.59 -5.70 -22.78
C TYR A 774 6.84 -6.90 -23.70
N THR A 775 8.07 -7.01 -24.19
CA THR A 775 8.51 -8.12 -25.05
C THR A 775 8.51 -9.48 -24.35
N ASP A 776 8.48 -9.51 -23.01
CA ASP A 776 8.33 -10.73 -22.22
C ASP A 776 6.87 -11.20 -22.08
N GLY A 777 5.92 -10.48 -22.69
CA GLY A 777 4.49 -10.79 -22.66
C GLY A 777 3.78 -10.30 -21.40
N THR A 778 4.44 -9.56 -20.52
CA THR A 778 3.77 -8.90 -19.39
C THR A 778 3.20 -7.54 -19.79
N LEU A 779 2.13 -7.11 -19.12
CA LEU A 779 1.45 -5.86 -19.43
C LEU A 779 2.29 -4.65 -18.98
N GLN A 780 2.46 -3.67 -19.87
CA GLN A 780 3.07 -2.39 -19.54
C GLN A 780 2.00 -1.32 -19.32
N HIS A 781 0.98 -1.25 -20.17
CA HIS A 781 -0.04 -0.21 -20.13
C HIS A 781 -1.45 -0.78 -20.25
N GLY A 782 -2.16 -0.86 -19.11
CA GLY A 782 -3.60 -1.06 -19.03
C GLY A 782 -4.37 0.23 -18.77
N GLY A 783 -3.89 1.37 -19.29
CA GLY A 783 -4.35 2.70 -18.89
C GLY A 783 -3.48 3.38 -17.83
N VAL A 784 -3.74 4.66 -17.51
CA VAL A 784 -3.04 5.39 -16.43
C VAL A 784 -4.01 5.73 -15.30
N ILE A 785 -3.54 5.53 -14.06
CA ILE A 785 -4.21 5.98 -12.84
C ILE A 785 -3.42 7.14 -12.22
N LEU A 786 -4.10 8.23 -11.91
CA LEU A 786 -3.47 9.40 -11.27
C LEU A 786 -3.13 9.11 -9.79
N GLY A 787 -2.15 9.84 -9.28
CA GLY A 787 -1.65 9.75 -7.90
C GLY A 787 -0.76 8.54 -7.62
N VAL A 788 -0.85 7.47 -8.42
CA VAL A 788 -0.02 6.27 -8.23
C VAL A 788 1.46 6.64 -8.37
N GLY A 789 2.26 6.32 -7.36
CA GLY A 789 3.69 6.68 -7.33
C GLY A 789 3.98 8.17 -7.13
N GLY A 790 2.97 8.99 -6.81
CA GLY A 790 3.07 10.41 -6.50
C GLY A 790 2.49 11.35 -7.56
N VAL A 791 2.50 10.95 -8.85
CA VAL A 791 1.92 11.74 -9.95
C VAL A 791 0.92 10.90 -10.72
N ALA A 792 1.36 9.87 -11.43
CA ALA A 792 0.51 8.93 -12.16
C ALA A 792 1.35 7.72 -12.58
N ASN A 793 0.72 6.56 -12.79
CA ASN A 793 1.39 5.36 -13.28
C ASN A 793 0.44 4.43 -14.03
N HIS A 794 1.02 3.49 -14.79
CA HIS A 794 0.28 2.56 -15.62
C HIS A 794 -0.42 1.50 -14.77
N SER A 795 -1.70 1.28 -15.04
CA SER A 795 -2.52 0.31 -14.31
C SER A 795 -2.14 -1.14 -14.69
N HIS A 796 -2.21 -2.08 -13.74
CA HIS A 796 -1.95 -3.51 -13.92
C HIS A 796 -0.57 -3.86 -14.49
N LYS A 797 0.43 -3.02 -14.21
CA LYS A 797 1.80 -3.24 -14.68
C LYS A 797 2.32 -4.63 -14.25
N ASN A 798 3.00 -5.32 -15.17
CA ASN A 798 3.56 -6.67 -15.03
C ASN A 798 2.53 -7.82 -14.95
N TYR A 799 1.25 -7.58 -15.19
CA TYR A 799 0.27 -8.65 -15.27
C TYR A 799 0.55 -9.55 -16.49
N PRO A 800 0.35 -10.88 -16.40
CA PRO A 800 0.60 -11.77 -17.54
C PRO A 800 -0.31 -11.47 -18.75
N TYR A 801 0.16 -11.81 -19.95
CA TYR A 801 -0.64 -11.76 -21.17
C TYR A 801 -2.02 -12.41 -20.99
N GLY A 802 -3.07 -11.73 -21.46
CA GLY A 802 -4.45 -12.21 -21.40
C GLY A 802 -5.07 -12.25 -19.99
N HIS A 803 -4.38 -11.81 -18.94
CA HIS A 803 -4.99 -11.72 -17.61
C HIS A 803 -6.17 -10.72 -17.61
N PRO A 804 -7.33 -11.07 -17.05
CA PRO A 804 -8.53 -10.22 -17.10
C PRO A 804 -8.40 -8.93 -16.25
N GLY A 805 -7.51 -8.95 -15.27
CA GLY A 805 -7.24 -7.80 -14.39
C GLY A 805 -8.28 -7.66 -13.28
N TYR A 806 -8.25 -6.53 -12.59
CA TYR A 806 -9.21 -6.18 -11.54
C TYR A 806 -10.62 -6.16 -12.13
N PHE A 807 -11.49 -7.06 -11.67
CA PHE A 807 -12.87 -7.20 -12.16
C PHE A 807 -13.01 -7.17 -13.70
N ALA A 808 -12.12 -7.87 -14.41
CA ALA A 808 -12.12 -7.94 -15.88
C ALA A 808 -11.85 -6.62 -16.62
N ARG A 809 -11.38 -5.56 -15.94
CA ARG A 809 -11.08 -4.27 -16.57
C ARG A 809 -10.08 -4.36 -17.73
N LEU A 810 -9.14 -5.31 -17.76
CA LEU A 810 -8.20 -5.45 -18.89
C LEU A 810 -8.81 -6.09 -20.14
N ALA A 811 -10.07 -6.55 -20.05
CA ALA A 811 -10.86 -7.06 -21.17
C ALA A 811 -11.98 -6.07 -21.58
N CYS A 812 -12.12 -4.94 -20.89
CA CYS A 812 -13.21 -3.98 -21.10
C CYS A 812 -12.68 -2.64 -21.66
N ILE A 813 -13.41 -2.08 -22.62
CA ILE A 813 -13.22 -0.68 -23.03
C ILE A 813 -13.64 0.19 -21.85
N GLN A 814 -12.89 1.24 -21.54
CA GLN A 814 -13.20 2.09 -20.39
C GLN A 814 -12.67 3.50 -20.54
N ASN A 815 -13.32 4.43 -19.84
CA ASN A 815 -12.77 5.77 -19.65
C ASN A 815 -11.73 5.75 -18.53
N LEU A 816 -10.69 6.56 -18.69
CA LEU A 816 -9.61 6.78 -17.73
C LEU A 816 -9.20 8.25 -17.74
N SER A 817 -8.53 8.70 -16.69
CA SER A 817 -8.11 10.10 -16.61
C SER A 817 -7.01 10.40 -17.63
N ALA A 818 -6.12 9.43 -17.88
CA ALA A 818 -5.08 9.55 -18.89
C ALA A 818 -4.74 8.21 -19.56
N VAL A 819 -4.16 8.32 -20.75
CA VAL A 819 -3.53 7.23 -21.50
C VAL A 819 -2.16 7.70 -21.99
N THR A 820 -1.27 6.77 -22.31
CA THR A 820 0.11 7.14 -22.65
C THR A 820 0.27 7.55 -24.11
N ALA A 821 1.15 8.54 -24.36
CA ALA A 821 1.51 8.95 -25.72
C ALA A 821 2.47 7.97 -26.43
N ALA A 822 2.81 6.83 -25.82
CA ALA A 822 3.53 5.77 -26.55
C ALA A 822 2.71 5.21 -27.73
N CYS A 823 1.37 5.20 -27.60
CA CYS A 823 0.43 5.01 -28.70
C CYS A 823 -0.93 5.61 -28.34
N LEU A 824 -1.21 6.81 -28.86
CA LEU A 824 -2.40 7.61 -28.55
C LEU A 824 -2.98 8.22 -29.83
N LEU A 825 -4.31 8.10 -30.04
CA LEU A 825 -5.02 8.84 -31.08
C LEU A 825 -5.82 10.00 -30.49
N ILE A 826 -5.87 11.12 -31.21
CA ILE A 826 -6.72 12.27 -30.90
C ILE A 826 -7.16 12.96 -32.20
N ARG A 827 -8.34 13.58 -32.20
CA ARG A 827 -8.73 14.48 -33.29
C ARG A 827 -7.85 15.73 -33.29
N ARG A 828 -7.46 16.17 -34.48
CA ARG A 828 -6.57 17.33 -34.67
C ARG A 828 -7.16 18.62 -34.09
N ASP A 829 -8.46 18.83 -34.26
CA ASP A 829 -9.17 20.00 -33.73
C ASP A 829 -9.04 20.10 -32.20
N ILE A 830 -9.20 19.01 -31.46
CA ILE A 830 -9.01 18.97 -30.01
C ILE A 830 -7.55 19.23 -29.65
N PHE A 831 -6.58 18.62 -30.37
CA PHE A 831 -5.16 18.84 -30.12
C PHE A 831 -4.81 20.33 -30.23
N GLU A 832 -5.33 21.01 -31.25
CA GLU A 832 -5.15 22.45 -31.46
C GLU A 832 -5.88 23.28 -30.38
N GLU A 833 -7.07 22.87 -29.96
CA GLU A 833 -7.86 23.54 -28.92
C GLU A 833 -7.14 23.55 -27.55
N VAL A 834 -6.54 22.43 -27.14
CA VAL A 834 -5.72 22.33 -25.91
C VAL A 834 -4.29 22.86 -26.07
N ARG A 835 -3.97 23.39 -27.26
CA ARG A 835 -2.66 23.95 -27.64
C ARG A 835 -1.50 22.95 -27.51
N GLY A 836 -1.72 21.71 -27.92
CA GLY A 836 -0.70 20.65 -27.94
C GLY A 836 -0.09 20.32 -26.58
N PHE A 837 1.14 19.81 -26.56
CA PHE A 837 1.86 19.50 -25.32
C PHE A 837 2.54 20.73 -24.69
N ASP A 838 2.69 20.72 -23.37
CA ASP A 838 3.48 21.74 -22.64
C ASP A 838 4.99 21.48 -22.81
N GLU A 839 5.54 22.03 -23.89
CA GLU A 839 6.97 21.93 -24.22
C GLU A 839 7.91 22.77 -23.32
N ILE A 840 7.36 23.64 -22.47
CA ILE A 840 8.14 24.50 -21.58
C ILE A 840 8.41 23.76 -20.27
N ASN A 841 7.35 23.25 -19.64
CA ASN A 841 7.38 22.69 -18.29
C ASN A 841 7.50 21.16 -18.27
N LEU A 842 7.01 20.47 -19.30
CA LEU A 842 6.94 19.00 -19.36
C LEU A 842 7.62 18.50 -20.63
N LYS A 843 8.94 18.43 -20.64
CA LYS A 843 9.73 18.11 -21.85
C LYS A 843 9.78 16.62 -22.14
N VAL A 844 9.74 15.77 -21.11
CA VAL A 844 9.96 14.32 -21.25
C VAL A 844 8.97 13.50 -20.42
N ALA A 845 8.78 13.79 -19.14
CA ALA A 845 7.85 13.03 -18.30
C ALA A 845 6.51 13.75 -18.15
N PHE A 846 5.44 12.97 -17.97
CA PHE A 846 4.07 13.41 -17.65
C PHE A 846 3.39 14.35 -18.67
N ASN A 847 3.98 14.57 -19.84
CA ASN A 847 3.39 15.39 -20.89
C ASN A 847 2.06 14.81 -21.39
N ASP A 848 1.98 13.48 -21.53
CA ASP A 848 0.77 12.74 -21.87
C ASP A 848 -0.30 12.85 -20.80
N ILE A 849 0.10 12.87 -19.52
CA ILE A 849 -0.83 13.05 -18.40
C ILE A 849 -1.41 14.46 -18.39
N ASP A 850 -0.57 15.50 -18.44
CA ASP A 850 -1.04 16.89 -18.53
C ASP A 850 -1.94 17.11 -19.74
N PHE A 851 -1.56 16.55 -20.89
CA PHE A 851 -2.33 16.65 -22.12
C PHE A 851 -3.72 16.01 -21.99
N CYS A 852 -3.81 14.77 -21.49
CA CYS A 852 -5.08 14.11 -21.25
C CYS A 852 -5.96 14.88 -20.25
N LEU A 853 -5.38 15.48 -19.21
CA LEU A 853 -6.11 16.30 -18.24
C LEU A 853 -6.64 17.60 -18.85
N LYS A 854 -5.86 18.28 -19.70
CA LYS A 854 -6.34 19.46 -20.45
C LYS A 854 -7.50 19.11 -21.39
N VAL A 855 -7.42 17.96 -22.07
CA VAL A 855 -8.51 17.46 -22.91
C VAL A 855 -9.77 17.19 -22.08
N GLN A 856 -9.60 16.64 -20.87
CA GLN A 856 -10.70 16.38 -19.95
C GLN A 856 -11.32 17.67 -19.39
N GLU A 857 -10.53 18.72 -19.11
CA GLU A 857 -11.05 20.03 -18.68
C GLU A 857 -11.97 20.69 -19.72
N LEU A 858 -11.83 20.37 -21.01
CA LEU A 858 -12.75 20.81 -22.07
C LEU A 858 -14.05 19.99 -22.14
N GLY A 859 -14.22 18.98 -21.30
CA GLY A 859 -15.41 18.13 -21.24
C GLY A 859 -15.35 16.87 -22.09
N TYR A 860 -14.20 16.56 -22.71
CA TYR A 860 -13.99 15.29 -23.41
C TYR A 860 -13.62 14.16 -22.45
N ARG A 861 -13.91 12.92 -22.83
CA ARG A 861 -13.47 11.73 -22.07
C ARG A 861 -12.29 11.06 -22.76
N ASN A 862 -11.27 10.71 -21.99
CA ASN A 862 -10.19 9.86 -22.49
C ASN A 862 -10.62 8.39 -22.37
N LEU A 863 -10.20 7.57 -23.32
CA LEU A 863 -10.64 6.18 -23.47
C LEU A 863 -9.44 5.27 -23.68
N TRP A 864 -9.47 4.10 -23.07
CA TRP A 864 -8.51 3.03 -23.30
C TRP A 864 -9.23 1.81 -23.86
N THR A 865 -8.66 1.20 -24.90
CA THR A 865 -9.23 0.00 -25.53
C THR A 865 -8.30 -1.21 -25.40
N PRO A 866 -8.81 -2.37 -24.95
CA PRO A 866 -8.03 -3.61 -24.92
C PRO A 866 -7.84 -4.24 -26.30
N TYR A 867 -8.50 -3.73 -27.34
CA TYR A 867 -8.53 -4.28 -28.70
C TYR A 867 -7.48 -3.66 -29.64
N ALA A 868 -6.58 -2.83 -29.10
CA ALA A 868 -5.40 -2.33 -29.79
C ALA A 868 -4.15 -2.81 -29.05
N GLU A 869 -3.66 -3.99 -29.39
CA GLU A 869 -2.50 -4.60 -28.73
C GLU A 869 -1.22 -4.34 -29.52
N LEU A 870 -0.21 -3.79 -28.84
CA LEU A 870 1.13 -3.56 -29.37
C LEU A 870 2.19 -3.94 -28.33
N TYR A 871 3.39 -4.31 -28.78
CA TYR A 871 4.57 -4.29 -27.90
C TYR A 871 5.12 -2.88 -27.81
N HIS A 872 5.72 -2.56 -26.68
CA HIS A 872 6.55 -1.37 -26.49
C HIS A 872 7.86 -1.81 -25.86
N HIS A 873 8.96 -1.66 -26.61
CA HIS A 873 10.28 -2.16 -26.24
C HIS A 873 10.95 -1.31 -25.12
N GLU A 874 10.33 -0.19 -24.77
CA GLU A 874 10.58 0.78 -23.69
C GLU A 874 12.01 1.28 -23.50
N SER A 875 12.20 2.57 -23.81
CA SER A 875 13.34 3.40 -23.37
C SER A 875 14.72 2.88 -23.77
N VAL A 876 14.78 2.00 -24.78
CA VAL A 876 16.02 1.44 -25.33
C VAL A 876 16.93 2.55 -25.87
N SER A 877 16.36 3.57 -26.52
CA SER A 877 17.10 4.72 -27.07
C SER A 877 17.37 5.82 -26.03
N ARG A 878 16.54 5.96 -24.99
CA ARG A 878 16.62 7.06 -24.00
C ARG A 878 17.55 6.76 -22.82
N GLY A 879 17.71 5.47 -22.47
CA GLY A 879 18.42 5.02 -21.27
C GLY A 879 17.73 5.42 -19.96
N ALA A 880 18.27 4.99 -18.81
CA ALA A 880 17.68 5.25 -17.50
C ALA A 880 17.73 6.75 -17.11
N GLU A 881 16.84 7.15 -16.17
CA GLU A 881 16.84 8.45 -15.50
C GLU A 881 17.94 8.51 -14.41
N ASP A 882 19.20 8.36 -14.80
CA ASP A 882 20.32 8.13 -13.89
C ASP A 882 21.34 9.28 -13.83
N THR A 883 21.37 10.15 -14.83
CA THR A 883 22.23 11.36 -14.79
C THR A 883 21.65 12.45 -13.88
N PRO A 884 22.49 13.27 -13.20
CA PRO A 884 22.04 14.36 -12.34
C PRO A 884 21.10 15.36 -13.05
N GLU A 885 21.36 15.64 -14.32
CA GLU A 885 20.56 16.55 -15.16
C GLU A 885 19.17 15.99 -15.42
N LYS A 886 19.07 14.71 -15.82
CA LYS A 886 17.80 14.00 -16.04
C LYS A 886 16.97 13.93 -14.76
N ILE A 887 17.59 13.56 -13.62
CA ILE A 887 16.94 13.52 -12.31
C ILE A 887 16.41 14.91 -11.92
N LYS A 888 17.22 15.97 -12.12
CA LYS A 888 16.81 17.35 -11.80
C LYS A 888 15.64 17.79 -12.66
N ARG A 889 15.65 17.50 -13.96
CA ARG A 889 14.53 17.76 -14.88
C ARG A 889 13.28 17.01 -14.43
N PHE A 890 13.37 15.71 -14.19
CA PHE A 890 12.26 14.88 -13.74
C PHE A 890 11.63 15.43 -12.44
N GLN A 891 12.45 15.85 -11.46
CA GLN A 891 11.96 16.48 -10.23
C GLN A 891 11.30 17.85 -10.45
N GLN A 892 11.64 18.57 -11.52
CA GLN A 892 10.95 19.81 -11.90
C GLN A 892 9.59 19.50 -12.52
N GLU A 893 9.52 18.50 -13.40
CA GLU A 893 8.28 18.03 -14.05
C GLU A 893 7.30 17.48 -13.01
N VAL A 894 7.77 16.69 -12.04
CA VAL A 894 6.96 16.22 -10.89
C VAL A 894 6.37 17.41 -10.12
N ARG A 895 7.21 18.38 -9.73
CA ARG A 895 6.74 19.56 -8.98
C ARG A 895 5.75 20.40 -9.77
N PHE A 896 5.92 20.50 -11.08
CA PHE A 896 4.95 21.18 -11.94
C PHE A 896 3.59 20.45 -11.91
N MET A 897 3.57 19.13 -12.07
CA MET A 897 2.34 18.34 -11.99
C MET A 897 1.67 18.44 -10.62
N GLU A 898 2.44 18.34 -9.54
CA GLU A 898 1.92 18.50 -8.17
C GLU A 898 1.32 19.90 -7.95
N ASN A 899 1.97 20.95 -8.44
CA ASN A 899 1.48 22.32 -8.31
C ASN A 899 0.24 22.62 -9.17
N LYS A 900 0.19 22.10 -10.40
CA LYS A 900 -0.89 22.37 -11.36
C LYS A 900 -2.11 21.48 -11.11
N TRP A 901 -1.89 20.19 -10.86
CA TRP A 901 -2.93 19.17 -10.85
C TRP A 901 -3.13 18.49 -9.48
N GLY A 902 -2.43 18.91 -8.42
CA GLY A 902 -2.33 18.17 -7.16
C GLY A 902 -3.66 17.69 -6.55
N SER A 903 -4.75 18.46 -6.63
CA SER A 903 -6.07 18.01 -6.17
C SER A 903 -6.66 16.89 -7.03
N VAL A 904 -6.53 17.02 -8.36
CA VAL A 904 -7.01 16.03 -9.34
C VAL A 904 -6.23 14.73 -9.21
N LEU A 905 -4.92 14.80 -8.97
CA LEU A 905 -4.06 13.62 -8.82
C LEU A 905 -4.49 12.73 -7.63
N MET A 906 -5.11 13.30 -6.61
CA MET A 906 -5.58 12.56 -5.44
C MET A 906 -7.00 12.02 -5.58
N GLN A 907 -7.73 12.43 -6.61
CA GLN A 907 -9.17 12.17 -6.80
C GLN A 907 -9.46 11.71 -8.24
N ASP A 908 -8.73 10.70 -8.71
CA ASP A 908 -9.01 10.08 -10.01
C ASP A 908 -10.41 9.43 -10.00
N PRO A 909 -11.39 9.92 -10.79
CA PRO A 909 -12.75 9.39 -10.79
C PRO A 909 -12.82 7.94 -11.27
N TYR A 910 -11.82 7.47 -12.01
CA TYR A 910 -11.78 6.12 -12.55
C TYR A 910 -11.07 5.10 -11.62
N TYR A 911 -10.75 5.53 -10.39
CA TYR A 911 -10.03 4.74 -9.39
C TYR A 911 -10.52 4.96 -7.94
N SER A 912 -11.08 3.92 -7.34
CA SER A 912 -11.71 4.01 -6.01
C SER A 912 -10.76 4.55 -4.93
N PRO A 913 -11.25 5.40 -3.99
CA PRO A 913 -10.50 5.82 -2.81
C PRO A 913 -10.17 4.67 -1.85
N ASN A 914 -10.83 3.52 -1.99
CA ASN A 914 -10.55 2.30 -1.22
C ASN A 914 -9.35 1.50 -1.77
N LEU A 915 -8.75 1.95 -2.87
CA LEU A 915 -7.57 1.34 -3.53
C LEU A 915 -6.31 2.21 -3.38
N THR A 916 -5.16 1.55 -3.32
CA THR A 916 -3.87 2.17 -2.99
C THR A 916 -3.30 3.03 -4.13
N LEU A 917 -2.65 4.14 -3.77
CA LEU A 917 -1.83 4.93 -4.71
C LEU A 917 -0.33 4.57 -4.63
N GLN A 918 0.02 3.48 -3.94
CA GLN A 918 1.42 3.08 -3.78
C GLN A 918 1.89 2.04 -4.80
N HIS A 919 0.97 1.22 -5.32
CA HIS A 919 1.25 0.09 -6.20
C HIS A 919 0.25 0.07 -7.36
N GLU A 920 0.64 -0.52 -8.49
CA GLU A 920 -0.15 -0.59 -9.72
C GLU A 920 -1.15 -1.77 -9.76
N ASP A 921 -1.35 -2.46 -8.64
CA ASP A 921 -1.97 -3.79 -8.55
C ASP A 921 -3.42 -3.82 -8.05
N PHE A 922 -4.06 -2.65 -7.87
CA PHE A 922 -5.41 -2.54 -7.32
C PHE A 922 -5.56 -3.19 -5.92
N SER A 923 -4.49 -3.20 -5.11
CA SER A 923 -4.58 -3.60 -3.71
C SER A 923 -5.28 -2.55 -2.84
N LEU A 924 -5.77 -2.99 -1.67
CA LEU A 924 -6.52 -2.16 -0.73
C LEU A 924 -5.68 -0.96 -0.24
N ALA A 925 -6.34 0.17 -0.02
CA ALA A 925 -5.75 1.32 0.67
C ALA A 925 -5.80 1.13 2.20
N TRP A 926 -4.69 1.45 2.88
CA TRP A 926 -4.54 1.33 4.33
C TRP A 926 -3.98 2.64 4.93
N PRO A 927 -4.84 3.55 5.46
CA PRO A 927 -6.31 3.53 5.44
C PRO A 927 -6.89 3.85 4.05
N PRO A 928 -8.21 3.69 3.85
CA PRO A 928 -8.94 4.29 2.75
C PRO A 928 -8.61 5.78 2.59
N ARG A 929 -8.57 6.27 1.35
CA ARG A 929 -8.11 7.63 1.04
C ARG A 929 -9.17 8.71 1.30
N GLN A 930 -10.44 8.30 1.41
CA GLN A 930 -11.53 9.20 1.77
C GLN A 930 -11.67 9.26 3.30
N GLN A 931 -11.94 10.45 3.82
CA GLN A 931 -12.24 10.61 5.24
C GLN A 931 -13.69 10.20 5.49
N ASP A 932 -13.91 9.37 6.52
CA ASP A 932 -15.24 9.02 7.01
C ASP A 932 -16.04 10.31 7.25
N LEU A 933 -17.10 10.52 6.47
CA LEU A 933 -18.11 11.57 6.67
C LEU A 933 -18.99 11.21 7.88
N THR A 934 -18.37 11.06 9.06
CA THR A 934 -19.04 10.81 10.34
C THR A 934 -18.93 11.99 11.29
#